data_AF-A0A7G3ZKF5-F1
#
_entry.id   AF-A0A7G3ZKF5-F1
#
_cell.length_a   1.000
_cell.length_b   1.000
_cell.length_c   1.000
_cell.angle_alpha   90.00
_cell.angle_beta   90.00
_cell.angle_gamma   90.00
#
_symmetry.space_group_name_H-M   'P 1'
#
loop_
_entity.id
_entity.type
_entity.pdbx_description
1 polymer ?
#
loop_
_entity_poly.entity_id
_entity_poly.type
_entity_poly.pdbx_seq_one_letter_code
_entity_poly.pdbx_strand_id
1 'polypeptide(L)'
;MKLFIGRNPRSAVVSSNGYNLCFERLPSVSGNSQVGQQNLKAPVVSIRSISDEELADTKHYFELKNRMFSGLVGLVSLNGNLFLAVVSGVQKVGFPRWTLENGHISSSENVFKVLDVEFHSLDAEIYDHLYLEPTEQNYEKLIHEHPCGSLKKLLGDGSFYFSRGFDISNVLKHGGPAHNLDYTIDNQDLNNIWNASFISEIINWRSRIPAQEKDLVGGEFFTFLMRGFYKTVIVEQANTISTITLVSRISAESNQNSFALDGVDEYGRVSNFVETEIIVSTEDFFLSYTQVSGNVPLFWEVVDGQLLYGRRLKLTRGIEQTQAAFDRHFDNLASKYGVVSVLNLVKPKSESQELMADAYKDCAEMKGIKFTSVEYGSRLLTKTPHKLLYLLKQDLYEFGAFAYDIKKKIYVGKQTGVLRISSFGSVSRINTVEKLVSREVLELTTSELSGIEITSPFLKAHDRLWSENNYWLEAVYSKNSKNPSKYRKVYGKLFNSKVKIYDPLHSTISQYLRQRKESYTYKKEITIFAGTFNVSGKIASEDVKDWICPDISNEDSCAPEMYVIGLEEVVELTPGHILSTDPYVKSYWEKKILGAINGLNPERRYGCVWSSQLGGVLLMLFVNELEYQKVKHIEGDMKKTGFGGMTSNKGAVAVSFKYSATKFCLLVSHLAAGLDNVEQRHNDYKTIVKNIRFSRGLRIKDHDVVIWMGDFNYRILMSNDEVRKMIAAEEFSKLFERDQLNQQMIAGEAFPYYHEMEIKFPPTYKFDPGTKTYDTSEKMRIPAWTDRILSRGASLRQLTYGCAENILFSDHRPVYATFRAVVTVLDEQEKAALAAEIYQKIASKLASLNDREKLALLNDGSLLVESLEKDGSKTPAISPSAASGHTTGVRLPPPSSDLKKWWIGNGKQVKVIIHVDPSKYALNPERSVNPFSYEDKDEPLFVPREIT
;
A
#
# COMPACT_ATOMS: atom_id res chain seq x y z
N MET A 1 -15.96 -27.86 2.11
CA MET A 1 -17.25 -27.28 1.68
C MET A 1 -18.09 -28.31 0.98
N LYS A 2 -19.42 -28.16 1.08
CA LYS A 2 -20.42 -28.91 0.33
C LYS A 2 -21.00 -28.01 -0.76
N LEU A 3 -21.41 -28.61 -1.87
CA LEU A 3 -22.06 -27.91 -2.97
C LEU A 3 -23.43 -28.54 -3.24
N PHE A 4 -24.44 -27.69 -3.33
CA PHE A 4 -25.80 -28.08 -3.69
C PHE A 4 -26.22 -27.33 -4.94
N ILE A 5 -27.05 -27.96 -5.76
CA ILE A 5 -27.53 -27.39 -7.02
C ILE A 5 -29.04 -27.34 -6.97
N GLY A 6 -29.60 -26.15 -7.21
CA GLY A 6 -31.02 -25.90 -7.32
C GLY A 6 -31.46 -25.98 -8.78
N ARG A 7 -32.57 -26.65 -9.10
CA ARG A 7 -33.04 -26.79 -10.49
C ARG A 7 -34.09 -25.76 -10.92
N ASN A 8 -34.99 -25.35 -10.02
CA ASN A 8 -36.09 -24.43 -10.32
C ASN A 8 -36.39 -23.49 -9.14
N PRO A 9 -35.92 -22.23 -9.13
CA PRO A 9 -34.99 -21.63 -10.10
C PRO A 9 -33.60 -22.28 -10.09
N ARG A 10 -32.84 -22.06 -11.17
CA ARG A 10 -31.47 -22.57 -11.30
C ARG A 10 -30.53 -21.80 -10.38
N SER A 11 -29.89 -22.49 -9.44
CA SER A 11 -28.98 -21.88 -8.46
C SER A 11 -27.90 -22.85 -8.00
N ALA A 12 -26.85 -22.35 -7.36
CA ALA A 12 -25.84 -23.17 -6.69
C ALA A 12 -25.60 -22.67 -5.27
N VAL A 13 -25.52 -23.57 -4.30
CA VAL A 13 -25.32 -23.25 -2.88
C VAL A 13 -23.98 -23.81 -2.40
N VAL A 14 -23.10 -22.93 -1.94
CA VAL A 14 -21.84 -23.31 -1.30
C VAL A 14 -22.04 -23.28 0.22
N SER A 15 -21.86 -24.42 0.87
CA SER A 15 -21.99 -24.56 2.32
C SER A 15 -20.62 -24.80 2.98
N SER A 16 -20.24 -23.93 3.92
CA SER A 16 -19.07 -24.07 4.81
C SER A 16 -19.33 -23.42 6.15
N ASN A 17 -18.73 -23.94 7.23
CA ASN A 17 -18.82 -23.37 8.58
C ASN A 17 -20.25 -23.07 9.07
N GLY A 18 -21.23 -23.90 8.69
CA GLY A 18 -22.63 -23.69 9.06
C GLY A 18 -23.28 -22.48 8.38
N TYR A 19 -22.71 -21.98 7.29
CA TYR A 19 -23.24 -20.88 6.50
C TYR A 19 -23.41 -21.30 5.04
N ASN A 20 -24.56 -20.97 4.45
CA ASN A 20 -24.96 -21.45 3.12
C ASN A 20 -25.15 -20.29 2.16
N LEU A 21 -24.25 -20.14 1.18
CA LEU A 21 -24.31 -19.09 0.17
C LEU A 21 -24.95 -19.58 -1.11
N CYS A 22 -26.15 -19.08 -1.42
CA CYS A 22 -26.86 -19.35 -2.65
C CYS A 22 -26.54 -18.29 -3.71
N PHE A 23 -26.16 -18.76 -4.90
CA PHE A 23 -25.88 -18.00 -6.10
C PHE A 23 -26.95 -18.29 -7.14
N GLU A 24 -27.66 -17.26 -7.60
CA GLU A 24 -28.75 -17.38 -8.56
C GLU A 24 -28.65 -16.29 -9.64
N ARG A 25 -28.88 -16.65 -10.90
CA ARG A 25 -28.86 -15.68 -12.01
C ARG A 25 -30.20 -14.95 -12.09
N LEU A 26 -30.14 -13.63 -12.27
CA LEU A 26 -31.34 -12.83 -12.49
C LEU A 26 -31.65 -12.65 -13.98
N PRO A 27 -32.93 -12.70 -14.39
CA PRO A 27 -33.34 -12.39 -15.75
C PRO A 27 -32.99 -10.95 -16.12
N SER A 28 -32.45 -10.70 -17.32
CA SER A 28 -32.20 -9.32 -17.75
C SER A 28 -33.53 -8.61 -17.99
N VAL A 29 -33.78 -7.49 -17.30
CA VAL A 29 -34.96 -6.65 -17.54
C VAL A 29 -34.87 -6.10 -18.97
N SER A 30 -35.65 -6.66 -19.89
CA SER A 30 -35.80 -6.18 -21.26
C SER A 30 -36.69 -4.93 -21.22
N GLY A 31 -36.08 -3.77 -21.05
CA GLY A 31 -36.72 -2.51 -21.41
C GLY A 31 -36.84 -2.44 -22.93
N ASN A 32 -38.06 -2.17 -23.43
CA ASN A 32 -38.33 -1.89 -24.83
C ASN A 32 -37.40 -0.77 -25.33
N SER A 33 -36.36 -1.12 -26.06
CA SER A 33 -35.59 -0.19 -26.87
C SER A 33 -35.12 -0.94 -28.10
N GLN A 34 -35.86 -0.78 -29.19
CA GLN A 34 -35.36 -1.02 -30.52
C GLN A 34 -34.17 -0.08 -30.79
N VAL A 35 -33.34 -0.51 -31.75
CA VAL A 35 -32.22 0.22 -32.39
C VAL A 35 -30.83 -0.03 -31.76
N GLY A 36 -30.20 -1.08 -32.29
CA GLY A 36 -28.80 -1.08 -32.75
C GLY A 36 -27.71 -0.53 -31.83
N GLN A 37 -27.27 -1.34 -30.86
CA GLN A 37 -25.86 -1.50 -30.49
C GLN A 37 -25.73 -2.74 -29.58
N GLN A 38 -25.09 -3.81 -30.08
CA GLN A 38 -24.79 -5.02 -29.31
C GLN A 38 -23.68 -4.74 -28.27
N ASN A 39 -24.01 -3.99 -27.22
CA ASN A 39 -23.23 -4.03 -25.98
C ASN A 39 -23.84 -5.14 -25.11
N LEU A 40 -23.29 -6.35 -25.19
CA LEU A 40 -23.63 -7.47 -24.29
C LEU A 40 -23.49 -7.00 -22.83
N LYS A 41 -24.61 -6.72 -22.16
CA LYS A 41 -24.63 -6.36 -20.73
C LYS A 41 -24.11 -7.55 -19.93
N ALA A 42 -23.19 -7.30 -18.99
CA ALA A 42 -22.66 -8.33 -18.09
C ALA A 42 -23.81 -9.02 -17.31
N PRO A 43 -23.77 -10.37 -17.15
CA PRO A 43 -24.81 -11.10 -16.43
C PRO A 43 -24.85 -10.68 -14.97
N VAL A 44 -26.05 -10.78 -14.40
CA VAL A 44 -26.38 -10.29 -13.08
C VAL A 44 -26.72 -11.48 -12.16
N VAL A 45 -26.12 -11.51 -10.98
CA VAL A 45 -26.23 -12.63 -10.01
C VAL A 45 -26.69 -12.11 -8.67
N SER A 46 -27.69 -12.72 -8.07
CA SER A 46 -28.02 -12.52 -6.66
C SER A 46 -27.23 -13.50 -5.80
N ILE A 47 -26.67 -12.99 -4.70
CA ILE A 47 -26.06 -13.80 -3.63
C ILE A 47 -26.92 -13.61 -2.38
N ARG A 48 -27.42 -14.72 -1.81
CA ARG A 48 -28.18 -14.70 -0.55
C ARG A 48 -27.76 -15.84 0.37
N SER A 49 -27.90 -15.63 1.67
CA SER A 49 -27.84 -16.71 2.65
C SER A 49 -29.14 -17.51 2.64
N ILE A 50 -29.07 -18.83 2.84
CA ILE A 50 -30.24 -19.71 2.98
C ILE A 50 -30.12 -20.57 4.24
N SER A 51 -31.25 -20.93 4.85
CA SER A 51 -31.23 -21.73 6.07
C SER A 51 -30.98 -23.22 5.78
N ASP A 52 -30.59 -23.97 6.81
CA ASP A 52 -30.42 -25.42 6.69
C ASP A 52 -31.76 -26.12 6.39
N GLU A 53 -32.89 -25.57 6.84
CA GLU A 53 -34.22 -26.09 6.50
C GLU A 53 -34.57 -25.90 5.02
N GLU A 54 -34.27 -24.73 4.45
CA GLU A 54 -34.48 -24.45 3.02
C GLU A 54 -33.56 -25.36 2.17
N LEU A 55 -32.32 -25.54 2.60
CA LEU A 55 -31.35 -26.42 1.93
C LEU A 55 -31.71 -27.91 2.03
N ALA A 56 -32.42 -28.31 3.08
CA ALA A 56 -32.90 -29.68 3.27
C ALA A 56 -34.06 -30.07 2.34
N ASP A 57 -34.68 -29.10 1.63
CA ASP A 57 -35.70 -29.42 0.62
C ASP A 57 -35.08 -30.08 -0.61
N THR A 58 -34.99 -31.41 -0.55
CA THR A 58 -34.49 -32.27 -1.64
C THR A 58 -35.28 -32.17 -2.94
N LYS A 59 -36.48 -31.58 -2.95
CA LYS A 59 -37.22 -31.29 -4.19
C LYS A 59 -36.61 -30.11 -4.94
N HIS A 60 -35.98 -29.19 -4.22
CA HIS A 60 -35.42 -27.97 -4.76
C HIS A 60 -33.90 -28.05 -4.91
N TYR A 61 -33.18 -28.50 -3.87
CA TYR A 61 -31.72 -28.61 -3.84
C TYR A 61 -31.24 -30.06 -3.81
N PHE A 62 -30.24 -30.39 -4.62
CA PHE A 62 -29.53 -31.68 -4.53
C PHE A 62 -28.06 -31.47 -4.17
N GLU A 63 -27.59 -32.21 -3.15
CA GLU A 63 -26.19 -32.23 -2.73
C GLU A 63 -25.35 -33.06 -3.73
N LEU A 64 -24.20 -32.53 -4.14
CA LEU A 64 -23.18 -33.31 -4.83
C LEU A 64 -22.41 -34.18 -3.82
N LYS A 65 -23.02 -35.30 -3.44
CA LYS A 65 -22.49 -36.23 -2.43
C LYS A 65 -21.15 -36.86 -2.84
N ASN A 66 -20.37 -37.30 -1.85
CA ASN A 66 -19.06 -37.93 -2.00
C ASN A 66 -17.98 -37.05 -2.67
N ARG A 67 -18.14 -35.73 -2.60
CA ARG A 67 -17.15 -34.74 -3.06
C ARG A 67 -16.87 -33.73 -1.98
N MET A 68 -15.60 -33.33 -1.88
CA MET A 68 -15.16 -32.29 -0.96
C MET A 68 -14.60 -31.14 -1.77
N PHE A 69 -15.28 -29.99 -1.71
CA PHE A 69 -14.81 -28.78 -2.35
C PHE A 69 -13.91 -28.00 -1.40
N SER A 70 -12.78 -27.56 -1.92
CA SER A 70 -11.67 -27.02 -1.13
C SER A 70 -11.56 -25.50 -1.16
N GLY A 71 -12.29 -24.83 -2.05
CA GLY A 71 -12.25 -23.37 -2.22
C GLY A 71 -13.25 -22.85 -3.27
N LEU A 72 -13.81 -21.65 -3.08
CA LEU A 72 -14.60 -20.93 -4.08
C LEU A 72 -13.65 -20.05 -4.90
N VAL A 73 -13.48 -20.39 -6.17
CA VAL A 73 -12.63 -19.63 -7.10
C VAL A 73 -13.34 -18.36 -7.56
N GLY A 74 -14.67 -18.40 -7.70
CA GLY A 74 -15.52 -17.23 -7.97
C GLY A 74 -16.54 -17.46 -9.09
N LEU A 75 -17.04 -16.36 -9.67
CA LEU A 75 -18.05 -16.37 -10.73
C LEU A 75 -17.43 -16.07 -12.09
N VAL A 76 -17.84 -16.83 -13.10
CA VAL A 76 -17.28 -16.72 -14.47
C VAL A 76 -18.39 -16.53 -15.48
N SER A 77 -18.26 -15.49 -16.30
CA SER A 77 -19.15 -15.24 -17.45
C SER A 77 -18.41 -15.45 -18.76
N LEU A 78 -18.83 -16.46 -19.54
CA LEU A 78 -18.30 -16.75 -20.88
C LEU A 78 -19.43 -16.80 -21.92
N ASN A 79 -19.33 -15.97 -22.95
CA ASN A 79 -20.31 -15.90 -24.05
C ASN A 79 -21.77 -15.71 -23.56
N GLY A 80 -21.96 -14.96 -22.47
CA GLY A 80 -23.27 -14.74 -21.86
C GLY A 80 -23.77 -15.87 -20.95
N ASN A 81 -23.07 -16.99 -20.87
CA ASN A 81 -23.32 -18.05 -19.89
C ASN A 81 -22.54 -17.80 -18.60
N LEU A 82 -23.13 -18.15 -17.46
CA LEU A 82 -22.65 -17.90 -16.12
C LEU A 82 -22.37 -19.21 -15.39
N PHE A 83 -21.22 -19.27 -14.72
CA PHE A 83 -20.75 -20.45 -14.01
C PHE A 83 -20.20 -20.09 -12.63
N LEU A 84 -20.45 -20.96 -11.65
CA LEU A 84 -19.79 -20.96 -10.35
C LEU A 84 -18.56 -21.87 -10.41
N ALA A 85 -17.37 -21.35 -10.10
CA ALA A 85 -16.11 -22.09 -10.14
C ALA A 85 -15.65 -22.49 -8.73
N VAL A 86 -15.45 -23.79 -8.51
CA VAL A 86 -15.04 -24.36 -7.22
C VAL A 86 -13.86 -25.31 -7.37
N VAL A 87 -12.96 -25.32 -6.38
CA VAL A 87 -11.81 -26.23 -6.36
C VAL A 87 -12.28 -27.61 -5.89
N SER A 88 -12.17 -28.60 -6.76
CA SER A 88 -12.57 -30.00 -6.53
C SER A 88 -11.40 -30.92 -6.15
N GLY A 89 -10.17 -30.57 -6.55
CA GLY A 89 -8.98 -31.38 -6.30
C GLY A 89 -7.81 -30.55 -5.80
N VAL A 90 -7.20 -30.96 -4.68
CA VAL A 90 -6.04 -30.27 -4.09
C VAL A 90 -5.00 -31.23 -3.52
N GLN A 91 -3.78 -30.74 -3.37
CA GLN A 91 -2.71 -31.40 -2.62
C GLN A 91 -2.05 -30.39 -1.67
N LYS A 92 -1.91 -30.72 -0.38
CA LYS A 92 -1.09 -29.92 0.55
C LYS A 92 0.37 -30.00 0.13
N VAL A 93 1.02 -28.84 -0.06
CA VAL A 93 2.40 -28.75 -0.59
C VAL A 93 3.34 -27.93 0.30
N GLY A 94 2.82 -27.16 1.25
CA GLY A 94 3.69 -26.39 2.13
C GLY A 94 2.99 -25.73 3.32
N PHE A 95 3.83 -25.18 4.19
CA PHE A 95 3.50 -24.47 5.41
C PHE A 95 4.72 -23.63 5.83
N PRO A 96 4.77 -22.33 5.49
CA PRO A 96 6.00 -21.56 5.63
C PRO A 96 6.35 -21.27 7.09
N ARG A 97 5.35 -21.19 7.97
CA ARG A 97 5.49 -21.01 9.42
C ARG A 97 4.85 -22.15 10.17
N TRP A 98 5.44 -22.50 11.31
CA TRP A 98 5.01 -23.59 12.16
C TRP A 98 5.49 -23.35 13.60
N THR A 99 4.87 -24.08 14.53
CA THR A 99 5.26 -24.16 15.94
C THR A 99 5.52 -25.61 16.31
N LEU A 100 6.37 -25.84 17.32
CA LEU A 100 6.59 -27.16 17.87
C LEU A 100 5.63 -27.38 19.05
N GLU A 101 4.71 -28.33 18.93
CA GLU A 101 3.79 -28.73 20.00
C GLU A 101 4.03 -30.21 20.32
N ASN A 102 4.45 -30.50 21.56
CA ASN A 102 4.77 -31.87 22.01
C ASN A 102 5.74 -32.62 21.06
N GLY A 103 6.77 -31.93 20.57
CA GLY A 103 7.77 -32.50 19.65
C GLY A 103 7.29 -32.67 18.20
N HIS A 104 6.08 -32.23 17.86
CA HIS A 104 5.52 -32.32 16.51
C HIS A 104 5.30 -30.93 15.90
N ILE A 105 5.49 -30.83 14.58
CA ILE A 105 5.21 -29.60 13.82
C ILE A 105 3.69 -29.39 13.76
N SER A 106 3.23 -28.30 14.38
CA SER A 106 1.88 -27.76 14.22
C SER A 106 1.91 -26.63 13.18
N SER A 107 1.02 -26.68 12.19
CA SER A 107 0.98 -25.71 11.08
C SER A 107 -0.41 -25.12 10.90
N SER A 108 -0.54 -23.82 11.15
CA SER A 108 -1.76 -23.04 10.87
C SER A 108 -1.82 -22.56 9.41
N GLU A 109 -0.66 -22.38 8.78
CA GLU A 109 -0.52 -21.73 7.47
C GLU A 109 -0.35 -22.72 6.32
N ASN A 110 -1.40 -23.50 6.06
CA ASN A 110 -1.35 -24.53 5.04
C ASN A 110 -1.49 -23.98 3.61
N VAL A 111 -0.66 -24.46 2.68
CA VAL A 111 -0.72 -24.13 1.25
C VAL A 111 -1.07 -25.36 0.43
N PHE A 112 -1.99 -25.18 -0.51
CA PHE A 112 -2.55 -26.21 -1.36
C PHE A 112 -2.26 -25.91 -2.82
N LYS A 113 -1.79 -26.94 -3.56
CA LYS A 113 -1.73 -26.97 -5.01
C LYS A 113 -3.11 -27.35 -5.56
N VAL A 114 -3.58 -26.64 -6.57
CA VAL A 114 -4.82 -26.95 -7.30
C VAL A 114 -4.54 -28.05 -8.32
N LEU A 115 -5.31 -29.13 -8.23
CA LEU A 115 -5.27 -30.25 -9.16
C LEU A 115 -6.50 -30.29 -10.07
N ASP A 116 -7.66 -29.82 -9.59
CA ASP A 116 -8.86 -29.74 -10.40
C ASP A 116 -9.83 -28.62 -9.95
N VAL A 117 -10.58 -28.11 -10.92
CA VAL A 117 -11.63 -27.09 -10.74
C VAL A 117 -12.89 -27.51 -11.50
N GLU A 118 -14.05 -27.37 -10.86
CA GLU A 118 -15.37 -27.61 -11.47
C GLU A 118 -16.08 -26.28 -11.75
N PHE A 119 -16.87 -26.25 -12.82
CA PHE A 119 -17.62 -25.07 -13.28
C PHE A 119 -19.09 -25.46 -13.40
N HIS A 120 -19.90 -25.11 -12.42
CA HIS A 120 -21.32 -25.44 -12.42
C HIS A 120 -22.11 -24.30 -13.06
N SER A 121 -22.91 -24.62 -14.08
CA SER A 121 -23.72 -23.61 -14.77
C SER A 121 -24.85 -23.12 -13.89
N LEU A 122 -25.02 -21.80 -13.84
CA LEU A 122 -26.14 -21.10 -13.20
C LEU A 122 -27.28 -20.82 -14.20
N ASP A 123 -27.14 -21.27 -15.45
CA ASP A 123 -28.14 -21.06 -16.51
C ASP A 123 -28.95 -22.30 -16.82
N ALA A 124 -28.28 -23.44 -16.93
CA ALA A 124 -28.89 -24.69 -17.38
C ALA A 124 -28.22 -25.92 -16.77
N GLU A 125 -28.95 -27.02 -16.70
CA GLU A 125 -28.46 -28.31 -16.15
C GLU A 125 -27.67 -29.17 -17.16
N ILE A 126 -27.44 -28.65 -18.38
CA ILE A 126 -26.89 -29.42 -19.51
C ILE A 126 -25.54 -30.10 -19.24
N TYR A 127 -24.77 -29.59 -18.27
CA TYR A 127 -23.46 -30.13 -17.91
C TYR A 127 -23.45 -30.94 -16.61
N ASP A 128 -24.55 -30.98 -15.86
CA ASP A 128 -24.60 -31.56 -14.52
C ASP A 128 -24.30 -33.07 -14.55
N HIS A 129 -24.87 -33.77 -15.53
CA HIS A 129 -24.66 -35.22 -15.71
C HIS A 129 -23.18 -35.58 -15.89
N LEU A 130 -22.39 -34.71 -16.53
CA LEU A 130 -20.95 -34.93 -16.70
C LEU A 130 -20.19 -34.88 -15.38
N TYR A 131 -20.69 -34.10 -14.42
CA TYR A 131 -20.14 -34.06 -13.07
C TYR A 131 -20.66 -35.21 -12.22
N LEU A 132 -21.93 -35.63 -12.34
CA LEU A 132 -22.49 -36.70 -11.51
C LEU A 132 -21.83 -38.07 -11.77
N GLU A 133 -21.38 -38.32 -12.99
CA GLU A 133 -20.72 -39.56 -13.41
C GLU A 133 -19.25 -39.31 -13.77
N PRO A 134 -18.31 -39.34 -12.81
CA PRO A 134 -16.90 -39.05 -13.07
C PRO A 134 -16.23 -40.23 -13.80
N THR A 135 -16.38 -40.28 -15.12
CA THR A 135 -15.65 -41.17 -16.03
C THR A 135 -14.60 -40.38 -16.79
N GLU A 136 -13.55 -41.05 -17.28
CA GLU A 136 -12.55 -40.40 -18.15
C GLU A 136 -13.21 -39.79 -19.40
N GLN A 137 -14.22 -40.47 -19.95
CA GLN A 137 -14.99 -39.96 -21.09
C GLN A 137 -15.73 -38.66 -20.76
N ASN A 138 -16.40 -38.58 -19.60
CA ASN A 138 -17.10 -37.37 -19.19
C ASN A 138 -16.13 -36.24 -18.82
N TYR A 139 -14.95 -36.57 -18.30
CA TYR A 139 -13.88 -35.59 -18.08
C TYR A 139 -13.38 -34.98 -19.40
N GLU A 140 -13.18 -35.79 -20.44
CA GLU A 140 -12.83 -35.31 -21.78
C GLU A 140 -13.96 -34.43 -22.38
N LYS A 141 -15.23 -34.84 -22.24
CA LYS A 141 -16.37 -33.99 -22.63
C LYS A 141 -16.37 -32.65 -21.90
N LEU A 142 -16.06 -32.62 -20.60
CA LEU A 142 -15.92 -31.36 -19.85
C LEU A 142 -14.79 -30.48 -20.36
N ILE A 143 -13.72 -31.05 -20.93
CA ILE A 143 -12.63 -30.26 -21.51
C ILE A 143 -13.03 -29.69 -22.89
N HIS A 144 -13.77 -30.45 -23.69
CA HIS A 144 -14.01 -30.16 -25.09
C HIS A 144 -15.36 -29.50 -25.39
N GLU A 145 -16.41 -29.87 -24.66
CA GLU A 145 -17.80 -29.42 -24.87
C GLU A 145 -18.21 -28.30 -23.89
N HIS A 146 -17.67 -28.30 -22.67
CA HIS A 146 -18.00 -27.27 -21.69
C HIS A 146 -17.35 -25.91 -22.05
N PRO A 147 -18.05 -24.76 -21.97
CA PRO A 147 -17.49 -23.44 -22.31
C PRO A 147 -16.25 -23.06 -21.50
N CYS A 148 -16.22 -23.49 -20.24
CA CYS A 148 -15.08 -23.34 -19.32
C CYS A 148 -14.00 -24.44 -19.45
N GLY A 149 -14.11 -25.40 -20.38
CA GLY A 149 -13.17 -26.53 -20.47
C GLY A 149 -11.70 -26.10 -20.63
N SER A 150 -11.44 -25.01 -21.36
CA SER A 150 -10.10 -24.41 -21.46
C SER A 150 -9.58 -23.81 -20.15
N LEU A 151 -10.48 -23.30 -19.29
CA LEU A 151 -10.14 -22.80 -17.96
C LEU A 151 -9.95 -23.93 -16.97
N LYS A 152 -10.77 -24.99 -17.03
CA LYS A 152 -10.58 -26.24 -16.26
C LYS A 152 -9.18 -26.80 -16.50
N LYS A 153 -8.80 -26.96 -17.77
CA LYS A 153 -7.46 -27.42 -18.15
C LYS A 153 -6.33 -26.50 -17.69
N LEU A 154 -6.55 -25.19 -17.65
CA LEU A 154 -5.55 -24.22 -17.19
C LEU A 154 -5.37 -24.30 -15.66
N LEU A 155 -6.46 -24.17 -14.90
CA LEU A 155 -6.42 -24.09 -13.44
C LEU A 155 -6.02 -25.43 -12.79
N GLY A 156 -6.34 -26.55 -13.45
CA GLY A 156 -5.92 -27.89 -13.04
C GLY A 156 -4.57 -28.35 -13.60
N ASP A 157 -3.76 -27.48 -14.21
CA ASP A 157 -2.47 -27.89 -14.81
C ASP A 157 -1.34 -28.12 -13.79
N GLY A 158 -1.63 -27.94 -12.49
CA GLY A 158 -0.71 -28.10 -11.37
C GLY A 158 0.19 -26.90 -11.08
N SER A 159 -0.01 -25.76 -11.77
CA SER A 159 0.75 -24.51 -11.57
C SER A 159 0.07 -23.50 -10.64
N PHE A 160 -1.12 -23.78 -10.13
CA PHE A 160 -1.88 -22.88 -9.26
C PHE A 160 -1.87 -23.32 -7.79
N TYR A 161 -1.83 -22.35 -6.90
CA TYR A 161 -1.69 -22.53 -5.46
C TYR A 161 -2.58 -21.55 -4.70
N PHE A 162 -3.01 -21.94 -3.50
CA PHE A 162 -3.76 -21.05 -2.59
C PHE A 162 -3.53 -21.44 -1.13
N SER A 163 -3.85 -20.51 -0.23
CA SER A 163 -4.05 -20.80 1.19
C SER A 163 -5.42 -20.29 1.63
N ARG A 164 -5.92 -20.86 2.74
CA ARG A 164 -7.16 -20.45 3.40
C ARG A 164 -6.94 -19.48 4.56
N GLY A 165 -5.76 -19.56 5.20
CA GLY A 165 -5.50 -18.91 6.48
C GLY A 165 -4.49 -17.77 6.43
N PHE A 166 -3.80 -17.57 5.30
CA PHE A 166 -2.83 -16.50 5.16
C PHE A 166 -2.65 -16.09 3.69
N ASP A 167 -2.05 -14.91 3.49
CA ASP A 167 -1.82 -14.35 2.18
C ASP A 167 -0.54 -14.88 1.53
N ILE A 168 -0.68 -15.61 0.42
CA ILE A 168 0.46 -16.07 -0.40
C ILE A 168 0.76 -15.15 -1.60
N SER A 169 -0.01 -14.08 -1.80
CA SER A 169 0.21 -13.10 -2.89
C SER A 169 1.36 -12.14 -2.60
N ASN A 170 1.63 -11.87 -1.33
CA ASN A 170 2.71 -11.02 -0.85
C ASN A 170 3.93 -11.82 -0.37
N VAL A 171 5.07 -11.12 -0.28
CA VAL A 171 6.26 -11.58 0.45
C VAL A 171 5.91 -11.75 1.92
N LEU A 172 6.42 -12.80 2.55
CA LEU A 172 6.10 -13.11 3.93
C LEU A 172 6.78 -12.10 4.87
N LYS A 173 5.99 -11.39 5.68
CA LYS A 173 6.46 -10.43 6.69
C LYS A 173 6.11 -10.93 8.09
N HIS A 174 6.96 -10.65 9.08
CA HIS A 174 6.55 -10.80 10.48
C HIS A 174 5.65 -9.61 10.84
N GLY A 175 4.47 -9.85 11.42
CA GLY A 175 3.49 -8.78 11.66
C GLY A 175 2.15 -9.27 12.19
N GLY A 176 2.10 -9.52 13.51
CA GLY A 176 0.90 -9.48 14.34
C GLY A 176 0.00 -10.74 14.38
N PRO A 177 -0.54 -11.12 15.56
CA PRO A 177 -1.57 -12.13 15.69
C PRO A 177 -2.93 -11.55 15.26
N ALA A 178 -3.17 -11.51 13.95
CA ALA A 178 -4.50 -11.50 13.31
C ALA A 178 -4.33 -11.36 11.78
N HIS A 179 -3.70 -12.34 11.13
CA HIS A 179 -3.94 -12.54 9.69
C HIS A 179 -5.36 -13.13 9.52
N ASN A 180 -6.38 -12.31 9.77
CA ASN A 180 -7.73 -12.66 9.40
C ASN A 180 -7.93 -12.38 7.90
N LEU A 181 -9.00 -12.93 7.34
CA LEU A 181 -9.33 -12.75 5.94
C LEU A 181 -9.50 -11.26 5.57
N ASP A 182 -9.98 -10.42 6.49
CA ASP A 182 -10.16 -8.97 6.24
C ASP A 182 -8.83 -8.27 5.99
N TYR A 183 -7.83 -8.51 6.84
CA TYR A 183 -6.48 -8.00 6.62
C TYR A 183 -5.91 -8.50 5.30
N THR A 184 -6.15 -9.76 4.96
CA THR A 184 -5.69 -10.36 3.70
C THR A 184 -6.34 -9.68 2.50
N ILE A 185 -7.66 -9.50 2.49
CA ILE A 185 -8.39 -8.80 1.42
C ILE A 185 -7.90 -7.36 1.26
N ASP A 186 -7.68 -6.63 2.36
CA ASP A 186 -7.30 -5.22 2.31
C ASP A 186 -5.85 -4.97 1.86
N ASN A 187 -4.96 -5.97 2.03
CA ASN A 187 -3.51 -5.81 1.81
C ASN A 187 -2.93 -6.72 0.70
N GLN A 188 -3.77 -7.46 -0.02
CA GLN A 188 -3.36 -8.35 -1.11
C GLN A 188 -2.62 -7.63 -2.25
N ASP A 189 -1.58 -8.27 -2.78
CA ASP A 189 -0.97 -7.85 -4.04
C ASP A 189 -1.78 -8.43 -5.20
N LEU A 190 -2.71 -7.61 -5.73
CA LEU A 190 -3.56 -7.97 -6.87
C LEU A 190 -2.75 -8.40 -8.10
N ASN A 191 -1.48 -7.96 -8.23
CA ASN A 191 -0.62 -8.36 -9.33
C ASN A 191 -0.27 -9.86 -9.28
N ASN A 192 -0.43 -10.53 -8.15
CA ASN A 192 -0.14 -11.96 -7.99
C ASN A 192 -1.40 -12.84 -7.88
N ILE A 193 -2.59 -12.27 -8.11
CA ILE A 193 -3.88 -12.97 -7.96
C ILE A 193 -4.53 -13.23 -9.32
N TRP A 194 -4.48 -14.49 -9.77
CA TRP A 194 -4.90 -14.88 -11.13
C TRP A 194 -6.42 -14.97 -11.32
N ASN A 195 -7.18 -15.09 -10.24
CA ASN A 195 -8.66 -15.16 -10.28
C ASN A 195 -9.33 -13.87 -9.77
N ALA A 196 -8.62 -12.74 -9.75
CA ALA A 196 -9.16 -11.46 -9.25
C ALA A 196 -10.47 -11.06 -9.95
N SER A 197 -10.58 -11.28 -11.27
CA SER A 197 -11.79 -11.04 -12.06
C SER A 197 -12.98 -11.91 -11.64
N PHE A 198 -12.76 -13.10 -11.08
CA PHE A 198 -13.82 -14.03 -10.69
C PHE A 198 -14.36 -13.72 -9.30
N ILE A 199 -13.49 -13.25 -8.41
CA ILE A 199 -13.78 -13.09 -6.99
C ILE A 199 -14.07 -11.63 -6.60
N SER A 200 -13.62 -10.64 -7.37
CA SER A 200 -13.72 -9.21 -7.03
C SER A 200 -15.12 -8.76 -6.65
N GLU A 201 -16.14 -9.14 -7.43
CA GLU A 201 -17.52 -8.79 -7.10
C GLU A 201 -17.99 -9.47 -5.81
N ILE A 202 -17.60 -10.73 -5.56
CA ILE A 202 -17.98 -11.45 -4.35
C ILE A 202 -17.29 -10.82 -3.12
N ILE A 203 -16.05 -10.34 -3.26
CA ILE A 203 -15.35 -9.58 -2.22
C ILE A 203 -16.05 -8.25 -1.97
N ASN A 204 -16.42 -7.54 -3.06
CA ASN A 204 -17.22 -6.34 -2.97
C ASN A 204 -18.53 -6.62 -2.22
N TRP A 205 -19.23 -7.70 -2.53
CA TRP A 205 -20.42 -8.17 -1.80
C TRP A 205 -20.12 -8.54 -0.34
N ARG A 206 -19.02 -9.23 -0.03
CA ARG A 206 -18.66 -9.56 1.35
C ARG A 206 -18.35 -8.32 2.18
N SER A 207 -17.76 -7.27 1.59
CA SER A 207 -17.49 -6.03 2.32
C SER A 207 -18.77 -5.36 2.86
N ARG A 208 -19.93 -5.79 2.34
CA ARG A 208 -21.26 -5.19 2.46
C ARG A 208 -22.23 -5.96 3.39
N ILE A 209 -21.90 -7.18 3.82
CA ILE A 209 -22.69 -7.98 4.78
C ILE A 209 -22.34 -7.65 6.25
N PRO A 210 -23.18 -7.98 7.26
CA PRO A 210 -22.90 -7.71 8.67
C PRO A 210 -21.61 -8.40 9.18
N ALA A 211 -20.93 -7.80 10.18
CA ALA A 211 -19.66 -8.31 10.71
C ALA A 211 -19.76 -9.76 11.23
N GLN A 212 -20.85 -10.10 11.91
CA GLN A 212 -21.10 -11.46 12.42
C GLN A 212 -21.16 -12.50 11.28
N GLU A 213 -21.71 -12.13 10.13
CA GLU A 213 -21.76 -13.00 8.95
C GLU A 213 -20.42 -13.01 8.20
N LYS A 214 -19.65 -11.91 8.23
CA LYS A 214 -18.30 -11.87 7.62
C LYS A 214 -17.36 -12.90 8.23
N ASP A 215 -17.47 -13.16 9.53
CA ASP A 215 -16.66 -14.16 10.23
C ASP A 215 -16.99 -15.58 9.76
N LEU A 216 -18.27 -15.86 9.51
CA LEU A 216 -18.75 -17.13 8.96
C LEU A 216 -18.34 -17.29 7.48
N VAL A 217 -18.44 -16.21 6.70
CA VAL A 217 -17.93 -16.15 5.32
C VAL A 217 -16.43 -15.81 5.32
N GLY A 218 -15.65 -16.69 5.95
CA GLY A 218 -14.21 -16.55 6.16
C GLY A 218 -13.34 -17.18 5.06
N GLY A 219 -12.06 -17.43 5.39
CA GLY A 219 -11.04 -17.93 4.46
C GLY A 219 -11.27 -19.35 3.92
N GLU A 220 -12.30 -20.04 4.41
CA GLU A 220 -12.73 -21.32 3.83
C GLU A 220 -13.57 -21.16 2.57
N PHE A 221 -14.27 -20.03 2.42
CA PHE A 221 -15.00 -19.73 1.20
C PHE A 221 -14.04 -19.21 0.13
N PHE A 222 -13.35 -18.10 0.41
CA PHE A 222 -12.59 -17.41 -0.64
C PHE A 222 -11.26 -18.09 -0.94
N THR A 223 -10.95 -18.15 -2.23
CA THR A 223 -9.69 -18.70 -2.71
C THR A 223 -9.01 -17.69 -3.61
N PHE A 224 -7.81 -17.26 -3.21
CA PHE A 224 -6.94 -16.41 -4.01
C PHE A 224 -5.89 -17.28 -4.67
N LEU A 225 -5.92 -17.35 -6.00
CA LEU A 225 -5.04 -18.22 -6.77
C LEU A 225 -3.76 -17.49 -7.15
N MET A 226 -2.64 -17.97 -6.61
CA MET A 226 -1.30 -17.66 -7.09
C MET A 226 -0.91 -18.67 -8.18
N ARG A 227 -0.15 -18.24 -9.19
CA ARG A 227 0.42 -19.15 -10.19
C ARG A 227 1.94 -19.14 -10.13
N GLY A 228 2.57 -20.31 -10.23
CA GLY A 228 4.01 -20.47 -10.30
C GLY A 228 4.48 -21.73 -9.60
N PHE A 229 5.15 -21.59 -8.46
CA PHE A 229 5.64 -22.70 -7.66
C PHE A 229 5.51 -22.42 -6.15
N TYR A 230 5.19 -23.45 -5.37
CA TYR A 230 5.21 -23.41 -3.91
C TYR A 230 5.53 -24.79 -3.38
N LYS A 231 6.51 -24.89 -2.47
CA LYS A 231 6.77 -26.13 -1.73
C LYS A 231 7.55 -25.86 -0.45
N THR A 232 7.19 -26.57 0.63
CA THR A 232 7.96 -26.65 1.87
C THR A 232 8.59 -28.03 2.01
N VAL A 233 9.85 -28.08 2.43
CA VAL A 233 10.58 -29.31 2.77
C VAL A 233 11.06 -29.20 4.21
N ILE A 234 10.77 -30.22 5.01
CA ILE A 234 11.30 -30.37 6.36
C ILE A 234 12.74 -30.90 6.27
N VAL A 235 13.63 -30.33 7.06
CA VAL A 235 15.02 -30.73 7.22
C VAL A 235 15.24 -31.04 8.70
N GLU A 236 15.25 -32.33 9.03
CA GLU A 236 15.52 -32.85 10.37
C GLU A 236 17.03 -33.02 10.57
N GLN A 237 17.54 -32.47 11.67
CA GLN A 237 18.92 -32.64 12.12
C GLN A 237 18.91 -33.17 13.57
N ALA A 238 20.03 -33.71 14.04
CA ALA A 238 20.09 -34.48 15.29
C ALA A 238 19.39 -33.84 16.50
N ASN A 239 19.46 -32.50 16.64
CA ASN A 239 18.83 -31.75 17.73
C ASN A 239 17.98 -30.55 17.26
N THR A 240 17.75 -30.37 15.96
CA THR A 240 17.02 -29.19 15.43
C THR A 240 16.12 -29.57 14.26
N ILE A 241 14.95 -28.94 14.20
CA ILE A 241 14.02 -29.05 13.08
C ILE A 241 14.00 -27.71 12.37
N SER A 242 14.18 -27.75 11.05
CA SER A 242 14.08 -26.58 10.19
C SER A 242 13.22 -26.90 8.97
N THR A 243 12.65 -25.88 8.35
CA THR A 243 11.95 -26.01 7.07
C THR A 243 12.47 -25.01 6.07
N ILE A 244 12.61 -25.44 4.82
CA ILE A 244 12.88 -24.56 3.68
C ILE A 244 11.63 -24.51 2.83
N THR A 245 11.12 -23.31 2.56
CA THR A 245 10.03 -23.07 1.63
C THR A 245 10.53 -22.25 0.45
N LEU A 246 10.20 -22.66 -0.77
CA LEU A 246 10.46 -21.89 -1.97
C LEU A 246 9.14 -21.53 -2.63
N VAL A 247 8.98 -20.25 -2.94
CA VAL A 247 7.80 -19.67 -3.58
C VAL A 247 8.22 -18.88 -4.80
N SER A 248 7.60 -19.13 -5.94
CA SER A 248 7.78 -18.33 -7.17
C SER A 248 6.41 -17.90 -7.66
N ARG A 249 6.15 -16.59 -7.68
CA ARG A 249 4.86 -15.97 -8.01
C ARG A 249 4.97 -15.33 -9.38
N ILE A 250 4.22 -15.85 -10.35
CA ILE A 250 4.13 -15.30 -11.70
C ILE A 250 3.08 -14.19 -11.71
N SER A 251 3.47 -13.00 -12.16
CA SER A 251 2.60 -11.83 -12.19
C SER A 251 1.45 -11.97 -13.20
N ALA A 252 0.26 -11.59 -12.74
CA ALA A 252 -0.97 -11.39 -13.48
C ALA A 252 -1.12 -9.94 -14.01
N GLU A 253 -0.22 -9.01 -13.68
CA GLU A 253 -0.34 -7.57 -13.98
C GLU A 253 -0.49 -7.27 -15.49
N SER A 254 0.19 -8.06 -16.33
CA SER A 254 0.12 -7.99 -17.79
C SER A 254 -1.12 -8.68 -18.38
N ASN A 255 -2.00 -9.24 -17.54
CA ASN A 255 -3.24 -9.94 -17.89
C ASN A 255 -3.03 -10.96 -19.03
N GLN A 256 -3.54 -10.65 -20.23
CA GLN A 256 -3.48 -11.53 -21.39
C GLN A 256 -2.07 -11.69 -21.98
N ASN A 257 -1.13 -10.83 -21.57
CA ASN A 257 0.24 -10.78 -22.06
C ASN A 257 1.28 -11.22 -20.99
N SER A 258 0.88 -11.88 -19.90
CA SER A 258 1.80 -12.35 -18.86
C SER A 258 2.97 -13.21 -19.36
N PHE A 259 2.84 -13.86 -20.53
CA PHE A 259 3.92 -14.61 -21.18
C PHE A 259 4.14 -14.17 -22.64
N ALA A 260 3.79 -12.92 -22.97
CA ALA A 260 4.08 -12.39 -24.27
C ALA A 260 5.61 -12.35 -24.51
N LEU A 261 6.00 -12.47 -25.78
CA LEU A 261 7.39 -12.34 -26.21
C LEU A 261 7.68 -10.87 -26.55
N ASP A 262 7.42 -10.03 -25.56
CA ASP A 262 7.67 -8.58 -25.55
C ASP A 262 8.41 -8.23 -24.25
N GLY A 263 8.78 -6.96 -24.08
CA GLY A 263 9.50 -6.51 -22.89
C GLY A 263 8.60 -5.78 -21.90
N VAL A 264 8.44 -4.47 -22.13
CA VAL A 264 7.63 -3.59 -21.29
C VAL A 264 6.46 -3.01 -22.07
N ASP A 265 5.36 -2.72 -21.38
CA ASP A 265 4.25 -1.96 -21.93
C ASP A 265 4.26 -0.48 -21.51
N GLU A 266 3.28 0.28 -22.01
CA GLU A 266 3.15 1.72 -21.73
C GLU A 266 2.95 2.07 -20.27
N TYR A 267 2.63 1.10 -19.41
CA TYR A 267 2.39 1.31 -17.98
C TYR A 267 3.57 0.85 -17.12
N GLY A 268 4.67 0.39 -17.73
CA GLY A 268 5.83 -0.13 -17.02
C GLY A 268 5.68 -1.59 -16.59
N ARG A 269 4.71 -2.32 -17.17
CA ARG A 269 4.47 -3.73 -16.84
C ARG A 269 5.31 -4.61 -17.74
N VAL A 270 5.89 -5.64 -17.15
CA VAL A 270 6.83 -6.54 -17.84
C VAL A 270 6.25 -7.93 -17.95
N SER A 271 6.41 -8.55 -19.11
CA SER A 271 6.00 -9.94 -19.32
C SER A 271 7.00 -10.93 -18.71
N ASN A 272 6.52 -12.12 -18.39
CA ASN A 272 7.25 -13.17 -17.69
C ASN A 272 7.87 -12.70 -16.36
N PHE A 273 7.22 -11.75 -15.68
CA PHE A 273 7.68 -11.24 -14.40
C PHE A 273 7.38 -12.25 -13.28
N VAL A 274 8.40 -12.59 -12.50
CA VAL A 274 8.33 -13.56 -11.40
C VAL A 274 8.97 -12.98 -10.14
N GLU A 275 8.27 -13.05 -9.02
CA GLU A 275 8.82 -12.79 -7.69
C GLU A 275 9.14 -14.13 -7.02
N THR A 276 10.40 -14.36 -6.67
CA THR A 276 10.87 -15.62 -6.07
C THR A 276 11.36 -15.37 -4.66
N GLU A 277 10.82 -16.09 -3.68
CA GLU A 277 11.11 -15.96 -2.26
C GLU A 277 11.53 -17.31 -1.68
N ILE A 278 12.66 -17.33 -0.98
CA ILE A 278 13.08 -18.45 -0.15
C ILE A 278 12.85 -18.11 1.31
N ILE A 279 12.23 -19.02 2.04
CA ILE A 279 11.89 -18.87 3.46
C ILE A 279 12.52 -20.02 4.24
N VAL A 280 13.18 -19.70 5.34
CA VAL A 280 13.75 -20.68 6.28
C VAL A 280 13.13 -20.42 7.65
N SER A 281 12.54 -21.46 8.22
CA SER A 281 11.89 -21.36 9.54
C SER A 281 12.46 -22.42 10.47
N THR A 282 12.78 -22.01 11.69
CA THR A 282 13.20 -22.85 12.82
C THR A 282 12.33 -22.53 14.03
N GLU A 283 12.61 -23.16 15.17
CA GLU A 283 11.96 -22.81 16.44
C GLU A 283 12.29 -21.37 16.88
N ASP A 284 13.51 -20.90 16.60
CA ASP A 284 14.04 -19.64 17.10
C ASP A 284 13.91 -18.50 16.10
N PHE A 285 13.99 -18.81 14.80
CA PHE A 285 14.12 -17.80 13.76
C PHE A 285 13.22 -18.06 12.57
N PHE A 286 12.85 -16.96 11.94
CA PHE A 286 12.18 -16.93 10.67
C PHE A 286 12.98 -16.02 9.73
N LEU A 287 13.41 -16.55 8.58
CA LEU A 287 14.23 -15.85 7.60
C LEU A 287 13.57 -15.90 6.22
N SER A 288 13.65 -14.81 5.48
CA SER A 288 13.20 -14.73 4.08
C SER A 288 14.15 -13.91 3.22
N TYR A 289 14.30 -14.32 1.97
CA TYR A 289 15.02 -13.55 0.95
C TYR A 289 14.27 -13.60 -0.38
N THR A 290 14.02 -12.41 -0.95
CA THR A 290 13.23 -12.20 -2.16
C THR A 290 14.12 -11.75 -3.32
N GLN A 291 13.85 -12.26 -4.51
CA GLN A 291 14.45 -11.85 -5.79
C GLN A 291 13.34 -11.61 -6.81
N VAL A 292 13.59 -10.78 -7.82
CA VAL A 292 12.64 -10.58 -8.92
C VAL A 292 13.30 -10.80 -10.26
N SER A 293 12.56 -11.40 -11.19
CA SER A 293 13.05 -11.67 -12.54
C SER A 293 12.00 -11.40 -13.60
N GLY A 294 12.44 -11.17 -14.83
CA GLY A 294 11.53 -10.93 -15.94
C GLY A 294 12.23 -10.64 -17.27
N ASN A 295 11.44 -10.51 -18.33
CA ASN A 295 11.95 -10.11 -19.64
C ASN A 295 12.62 -8.73 -19.58
N VAL A 296 13.50 -8.41 -20.52
CA VAL A 296 14.16 -7.10 -20.58
C VAL A 296 13.09 -5.99 -20.76
N PRO A 297 13.05 -4.95 -19.90
CA PRO A 297 11.97 -3.98 -19.85
C PRO A 297 12.11 -2.88 -20.92
N LEU A 298 12.21 -3.30 -22.18
CA LEU A 298 12.26 -2.42 -23.35
C LEU A 298 11.09 -2.73 -24.30
N PHE A 299 10.75 -1.81 -25.19
CA PHE A 299 9.77 -2.09 -26.23
C PHE A 299 10.42 -2.90 -27.36
N TRP A 300 10.20 -4.21 -27.35
CA TRP A 300 10.69 -5.13 -28.39
C TRP A 300 9.64 -6.19 -28.75
N GLU A 301 9.79 -6.75 -29.95
CA GLU A 301 8.97 -7.84 -30.46
C GLU A 301 9.84 -8.94 -31.08
N VAL A 302 9.25 -10.13 -31.23
CA VAL A 302 9.84 -11.21 -32.03
C VAL A 302 9.30 -11.13 -33.45
N VAL A 303 10.20 -10.98 -34.41
CA VAL A 303 9.90 -10.97 -35.85
C VAL A 303 10.40 -12.26 -36.48
N ASP A 304 9.59 -12.88 -37.34
CA ASP A 304 10.01 -14.03 -38.13
C ASP A 304 10.98 -13.58 -39.23
N GLY A 305 12.15 -14.22 -39.30
CA GLY A 305 13.13 -13.96 -40.37
C GLY A 305 12.68 -14.56 -41.70
N GLN A 306 13.22 -14.05 -42.81
CA GLN A 306 13.01 -14.67 -44.13
C GLN A 306 13.63 -16.07 -44.14
N LEU A 307 12.79 -17.10 -44.39
CA LEU A 307 12.97 -18.52 -44.78
C LEU A 307 14.17 -19.37 -44.27
N LEU A 308 15.31 -18.79 -43.88
CA LEU A 308 16.51 -19.47 -43.38
C LEU A 308 17.12 -18.86 -42.10
N TYR A 309 16.71 -17.64 -41.72
CA TYR A 309 17.10 -17.04 -40.44
C TYR A 309 15.94 -17.20 -39.44
N GLY A 310 16.19 -17.87 -38.31
CA GLY A 310 15.17 -18.06 -37.27
C GLY A 310 14.62 -16.73 -36.70
N ARG A 311 13.71 -16.85 -35.71
CA ARG A 311 13.10 -15.69 -35.02
C ARG A 311 14.16 -14.69 -34.54
N ARG A 312 14.03 -13.43 -34.94
CA ARG A 312 14.90 -12.31 -34.53
C ARG A 312 14.14 -11.37 -33.60
N LEU A 313 14.84 -10.80 -32.62
CA LEU A 313 14.29 -9.79 -31.74
C LEU A 313 14.51 -8.40 -32.35
N LYS A 314 13.50 -7.53 -32.29
CA LYS A 314 13.58 -6.17 -32.86
C LYS A 314 13.05 -5.15 -31.85
N LEU A 315 13.82 -4.08 -31.60
CA LEU A 315 13.32 -2.91 -30.88
C LEU A 315 12.24 -2.21 -31.70
N THR A 316 11.10 -1.94 -31.08
CA THR A 316 9.97 -1.25 -31.72
C THR A 316 9.98 0.25 -31.45
N ARG A 317 10.74 0.70 -30.45
CA ARG A 317 10.87 2.12 -30.07
C ARG A 317 12.30 2.47 -29.72
N GLY A 318 12.62 3.76 -29.87
CA GLY A 318 13.89 4.32 -29.43
C GLY A 318 13.97 4.50 -27.91
N ILE A 319 15.15 4.84 -27.42
CA ILE A 319 15.44 5.03 -25.99
C ILE A 319 14.57 6.14 -25.38
N GLU A 320 14.45 7.30 -26.04
CA GLU A 320 13.63 8.44 -25.56
C GLU A 320 12.17 8.07 -25.30
N GLN A 321 11.60 7.20 -26.16
CA GLN A 321 10.24 6.73 -26.04
C GLN A 321 10.09 5.59 -25.02
N THR A 322 11.18 4.88 -24.72
CA THR A 322 11.21 3.74 -23.79
C THR A 322 11.42 4.20 -22.35
N GLN A 323 12.21 5.26 -22.14
CA GLN A 323 12.63 5.71 -20.81
C GLN A 323 11.46 5.93 -19.86
N ALA A 324 10.36 6.54 -20.31
CA ALA A 324 9.21 6.81 -19.43
C ALA A 324 8.52 5.52 -18.91
N ALA A 325 8.48 4.45 -19.71
CA ALA A 325 7.92 3.16 -19.28
C ALA A 325 8.92 2.40 -18.40
N PHE A 326 10.20 2.44 -18.79
CA PHE A 326 11.31 1.90 -18.02
C PHE A 326 11.36 2.49 -16.61
N ASP A 327 11.29 3.82 -16.51
CA ASP A 327 11.31 4.57 -15.26
C ASP A 327 10.19 4.12 -14.34
N ARG A 328 8.97 4.00 -14.88
CA ARG A 328 7.80 3.54 -14.13
C ARG A 328 7.96 2.10 -13.63
N HIS A 329 8.50 1.20 -14.45
CA HIS A 329 8.78 -0.17 -14.04
C HIS A 329 9.70 -0.19 -12.80
N PHE A 330 10.82 0.52 -12.85
CA PHE A 330 11.79 0.52 -11.77
C PHE A 330 11.36 1.37 -10.56
N ASP A 331 10.56 2.41 -10.73
CA ASP A 331 9.95 3.14 -9.60
C ASP A 331 8.99 2.23 -8.82
N ASN A 332 8.18 1.43 -9.53
CA ASN A 332 7.29 0.45 -8.90
C ASN A 332 8.08 -0.62 -8.13
N LEU A 333 9.19 -1.13 -8.71
CA LEU A 333 10.07 -2.07 -8.02
C LEU A 333 10.71 -1.44 -6.79
N ALA A 334 11.23 -0.21 -6.91
CA ALA A 334 11.90 0.46 -5.81
C ALA A 334 10.95 0.80 -4.66
N SER A 335 9.71 1.20 -4.98
CA SER A 335 8.66 1.43 -3.98
C SER A 335 8.34 0.16 -3.18
N LYS A 336 8.34 -1.01 -3.83
CA LYS A 336 8.00 -2.29 -3.18
C LYS A 336 9.18 -2.92 -2.44
N TYR A 337 10.38 -2.90 -3.00
CA TYR A 337 11.53 -3.68 -2.51
C TYR A 337 12.72 -2.84 -2.02
N GLY A 338 12.70 -1.52 -2.18
CA GLY A 338 13.80 -0.63 -1.83
C GLY A 338 14.83 -0.47 -2.94
N VAL A 339 16.12 -0.66 -2.66
CA VAL A 339 17.18 -0.50 -3.68
C VAL A 339 17.04 -1.59 -4.75
N VAL A 340 17.15 -1.23 -6.02
CA VAL A 340 17.07 -2.20 -7.13
C VAL A 340 18.39 -2.20 -7.90
N SER A 341 19.04 -3.36 -8.00
CA SER A 341 20.21 -3.58 -8.89
C SER A 341 19.83 -4.53 -10.01
N VAL A 342 20.20 -4.18 -11.24
CA VAL A 342 19.96 -5.02 -12.42
C VAL A 342 21.09 -6.02 -12.60
N LEU A 343 20.72 -7.29 -12.70
CA LEU A 343 21.59 -8.35 -13.18
C LEU A 343 21.13 -8.79 -14.56
N ASN A 344 21.89 -8.37 -15.57
CA ASN A 344 21.61 -8.65 -16.97
C ASN A 344 22.31 -9.95 -17.40
N LEU A 345 21.51 -10.99 -17.65
CA LEU A 345 21.99 -12.28 -18.17
C LEU A 345 21.87 -12.36 -19.69
N VAL A 346 21.58 -11.27 -20.40
CA VAL A 346 21.56 -11.29 -21.86
C VAL A 346 22.95 -11.63 -22.37
N LYS A 347 23.03 -12.67 -23.20
CA LYS A 347 24.22 -12.95 -24.01
C LYS A 347 23.86 -12.69 -25.47
N PRO A 348 24.26 -11.56 -26.05
CA PRO A 348 23.96 -11.26 -27.44
C PRO A 348 24.55 -12.33 -28.37
N LYS A 349 23.74 -12.79 -29.34
CA LYS A 349 24.14 -13.70 -30.41
C LYS A 349 23.94 -13.09 -31.80
N SER A 350 23.49 -11.82 -31.84
CA SER A 350 23.17 -11.07 -33.05
C SER A 350 23.30 -9.59 -32.76
N GLU A 351 23.58 -8.80 -33.78
CA GLU A 351 23.63 -7.33 -33.72
C GLU A 351 22.36 -6.72 -33.12
N SER A 352 21.17 -7.28 -33.42
CA SER A 352 19.93 -6.80 -32.79
C SER A 352 19.90 -6.99 -31.28
N GLN A 353 20.48 -8.08 -30.78
CA GLN A 353 20.55 -8.36 -29.34
C GLN A 353 21.61 -7.51 -28.64
N GLU A 354 22.67 -7.13 -29.35
CA GLU A 354 23.66 -6.15 -28.86
C GLU A 354 22.97 -4.79 -28.69
N LEU A 355 22.29 -4.30 -29.74
CA LEU A 355 21.54 -3.03 -29.67
C LEU A 355 20.51 -2.99 -28.52
N MET A 356 19.85 -4.11 -28.22
CA MET A 356 18.94 -4.16 -27.07
C MET A 356 19.66 -4.21 -25.73
N ALA A 357 20.79 -4.90 -25.63
CA ALA A 357 21.59 -4.92 -24.41
C ALA A 357 22.14 -3.52 -24.11
N ASP A 358 22.61 -2.82 -25.14
CA ASP A 358 23.09 -1.43 -25.04
C ASP A 358 21.94 -0.49 -24.67
N ALA A 359 20.80 -0.56 -25.37
CA ALA A 359 19.63 0.26 -25.02
C ALA A 359 19.14 0.02 -23.58
N TYR A 360 19.24 -1.22 -23.07
CA TYR A 360 18.87 -1.53 -21.69
C TYR A 360 19.84 -0.89 -20.70
N LYS A 361 21.14 -1.00 -20.99
CA LYS A 361 22.19 -0.38 -20.20
C LYS A 361 22.04 1.14 -20.20
N ASP A 362 21.81 1.77 -21.35
CA ASP A 362 21.60 3.22 -21.48
C ASP A 362 20.39 3.68 -20.65
N CYS A 363 19.27 2.95 -20.72
CA CYS A 363 18.08 3.24 -19.91
C CYS A 363 18.37 3.17 -18.40
N ALA A 364 19.14 2.16 -17.99
CA ALA A 364 19.54 1.98 -16.59
C ALA A 364 20.50 3.10 -16.12
N GLU A 365 21.47 3.48 -16.95
CA GLU A 365 22.42 4.56 -16.66
C GLU A 365 21.72 5.91 -16.53
N MET A 366 20.81 6.25 -17.43
CA MET A 366 20.04 7.49 -17.34
C MET A 366 19.18 7.58 -16.08
N LYS A 367 18.67 6.44 -15.57
CA LYS A 367 17.92 6.39 -14.31
C LYS A 367 18.83 6.31 -13.07
N GLY A 368 20.12 6.02 -13.23
CA GLY A 368 21.05 5.81 -12.13
C GLY A 368 20.86 4.46 -11.42
N ILE A 369 20.49 3.41 -12.16
CA ILE A 369 20.34 2.04 -11.65
C ILE A 369 21.63 1.28 -11.85
N LYS A 370 22.12 0.61 -10.81
CA LYS A 370 23.31 -0.25 -10.91
C LYS A 370 23.03 -1.40 -11.88
N PHE A 371 23.93 -1.58 -12.85
CA PHE A 371 23.74 -2.53 -13.94
C PHE A 371 24.96 -3.45 -14.07
N THR A 372 24.75 -4.75 -13.87
CA THR A 372 25.79 -5.78 -13.95
C THR A 372 25.48 -6.75 -15.08
N SER A 373 26.31 -6.79 -16.12
CA SER A 373 26.19 -7.75 -17.23
C SER A 373 26.97 -9.03 -16.98
N VAL A 374 26.34 -10.17 -17.26
CA VAL A 374 26.93 -11.51 -17.17
C VAL A 374 26.77 -12.24 -18.49
N GLU A 375 27.87 -12.36 -19.23
CA GLU A 375 27.86 -12.88 -20.60
C GLU A 375 28.21 -14.37 -20.71
N TYR A 376 28.63 -15.01 -19.61
CA TYR A 376 28.97 -16.42 -19.64
C TYR A 376 27.75 -17.34 -19.53
N GLY A 377 27.78 -18.46 -20.26
CA GLY A 377 26.65 -19.40 -20.37
C GLY A 377 26.41 -20.23 -19.10
N SER A 378 25.27 -20.93 -19.04
CA SER A 378 24.82 -21.71 -17.87
C SER A 378 25.85 -22.72 -17.35
N ARG A 379 26.65 -23.33 -18.24
CA ARG A 379 27.72 -24.27 -17.84
C ARG A 379 28.83 -23.60 -17.03
N LEU A 380 29.16 -22.34 -17.31
CA LEU A 380 30.19 -21.62 -16.56
C LEU A 380 29.63 -21.06 -15.25
N LEU A 381 28.35 -20.68 -15.22
CA LEU A 381 27.63 -20.30 -13.99
C LEU A 381 27.73 -21.41 -12.93
N THR A 382 27.55 -22.68 -13.33
CA THR A 382 27.63 -23.81 -12.39
C THR A 382 29.06 -24.26 -12.08
N LYS A 383 30.00 -24.16 -13.03
CA LYS A 383 31.40 -24.55 -12.82
C LYS A 383 32.19 -23.56 -11.98
N THR A 384 31.93 -22.26 -12.13
CA THR A 384 32.66 -21.19 -11.43
C THR A 384 31.67 -20.18 -10.82
N PRO A 385 30.82 -20.60 -9.87
CA PRO A 385 29.81 -19.74 -9.27
C PRO A 385 30.42 -18.54 -8.51
N HIS A 386 31.60 -18.72 -7.92
CA HIS A 386 32.34 -17.67 -7.21
C HIS A 386 32.58 -16.41 -8.06
N LYS A 387 32.71 -16.52 -9.39
CA LYS A 387 32.87 -15.35 -10.27
C LYS A 387 31.62 -14.47 -10.29
N LEU A 388 30.44 -15.09 -10.32
CA LEU A 388 29.17 -14.38 -10.24
C LEU A 388 29.01 -13.73 -8.87
N LEU A 389 29.21 -14.53 -7.82
CA LEU A 389 29.00 -14.11 -6.44
C LEU A 389 29.95 -12.97 -6.05
N TYR A 390 31.19 -12.98 -6.56
CA TYR A 390 32.11 -11.86 -6.38
C TYR A 390 31.57 -10.53 -6.95
N LEU A 391 30.96 -10.54 -8.14
CA LEU A 391 30.36 -9.34 -8.74
C LEU A 391 29.16 -8.82 -7.94
N LEU A 392 28.41 -9.73 -7.31
CA LEU A 392 27.20 -9.41 -6.57
C LEU A 392 27.45 -9.18 -5.08
N LYS A 393 28.64 -9.49 -4.55
CA LYS A 393 28.92 -9.53 -3.12
C LYS A 393 28.48 -8.27 -2.39
N GLN A 394 28.77 -7.10 -2.96
CA GLN A 394 28.36 -5.82 -2.40
C GLN A 394 26.85 -5.65 -2.39
N ASP A 395 26.15 -5.98 -3.49
CA ASP A 395 24.69 -5.90 -3.55
C ASP A 395 24.05 -6.83 -2.51
N LEU A 396 24.55 -8.07 -2.40
CA LEU A 396 23.99 -9.05 -1.46
C LEU A 396 24.17 -8.61 -0.01
N TYR A 397 25.31 -8.00 0.32
CA TYR A 397 25.57 -7.47 1.66
C TYR A 397 24.70 -6.25 1.97
N GLU A 398 24.59 -5.29 1.03
CA GLU A 398 23.78 -4.08 1.21
C GLU A 398 22.28 -4.38 1.28
N PHE A 399 21.79 -5.32 0.48
CA PHE A 399 20.37 -5.68 0.47
C PHE A 399 19.98 -6.41 1.75
N GLY A 400 20.87 -7.26 2.27
CA GLY A 400 20.59 -8.13 3.40
C GLY A 400 19.44 -9.11 3.14
N ALA A 401 19.01 -9.78 4.22
CA ALA A 401 17.85 -10.65 4.23
C ALA A 401 16.88 -10.24 5.34
N PHE A 402 15.62 -10.62 5.18
CA PHE A 402 14.67 -10.52 6.27
C PHE A 402 14.95 -11.61 7.31
N ALA A 403 15.14 -11.23 8.58
CA ALA A 403 15.36 -12.18 9.67
C ALA A 403 14.63 -11.69 10.93
N TYR A 404 13.90 -12.60 11.56
CA TYR A 404 13.11 -12.35 12.76
C TYR A 404 13.40 -13.40 13.84
N ASP A 405 13.65 -12.94 15.06
CA ASP A 405 13.83 -13.78 16.25
C ASP A 405 12.46 -13.99 16.91
N ILE A 406 11.95 -15.22 16.81
CA ILE A 406 10.61 -15.63 17.26
C ILE A 406 10.49 -15.52 18.77
N LYS A 407 11.53 -15.95 19.50
CA LYS A 407 11.53 -15.98 20.98
C LYS A 407 11.61 -14.57 21.55
N LYS A 408 12.50 -13.73 21.02
CA LYS A 408 12.68 -12.33 21.47
C LYS A 408 11.64 -11.38 20.88
N LYS A 409 10.90 -11.82 19.86
CA LYS A 409 9.92 -11.04 19.12
C LYS A 409 10.49 -9.76 18.48
N ILE A 410 11.73 -9.84 17.97
CA ILE A 410 12.43 -8.69 17.36
C ILE A 410 12.87 -9.00 15.93
N TYR A 411 12.95 -7.96 15.09
CA TYR A 411 13.65 -8.05 13.81
C TYR A 411 15.15 -8.02 14.04
N VAL A 412 15.85 -8.96 13.40
CA VAL A 412 17.31 -9.05 13.39
C VAL A 412 17.88 -8.54 12.07
N GLY A 413 17.15 -8.74 10.97
CA GLY A 413 17.53 -8.26 9.65
C GLY A 413 16.30 -7.86 8.83
N LYS A 414 16.49 -6.90 7.93
CA LYS A 414 15.48 -6.50 6.94
C LYS A 414 16.12 -6.51 5.56
N GLN A 415 15.42 -7.06 4.58
CA GLN A 415 15.80 -6.89 3.19
C GLN A 415 15.45 -5.46 2.71
N THR A 416 16.46 -4.70 2.29
CA THR A 416 16.34 -3.28 1.88
C THR A 416 16.52 -3.06 0.38
N GLY A 417 16.79 -4.13 -0.37
CA GLY A 417 16.88 -4.09 -1.82
C GLY A 417 16.65 -5.45 -2.47
N VAL A 418 16.65 -5.47 -3.81
CA VAL A 418 16.36 -6.65 -4.61
C VAL A 418 17.22 -6.69 -5.87
N LEU A 419 17.63 -7.89 -6.26
CA LEU A 419 18.19 -8.13 -7.59
C LEU A 419 17.06 -8.28 -8.60
N ARG A 420 17.10 -7.44 -9.64
CA ARG A 420 16.26 -7.55 -10.83
C ARG A 420 17.01 -8.32 -11.91
N ILE A 421 16.68 -9.60 -12.05
CA ILE A 421 17.38 -10.52 -12.96
C ILE A 421 16.69 -10.53 -14.32
N SER A 422 17.47 -10.30 -15.37
CA SER A 422 16.97 -10.09 -16.73
C SER A 422 17.54 -11.12 -17.69
N SER A 423 16.71 -11.69 -18.57
CA SER A 423 17.17 -12.60 -19.62
C SER A 423 16.22 -12.54 -20.82
N PHE A 424 16.71 -12.89 -22.02
CA PHE A 424 15.84 -13.10 -23.17
C PHE A 424 15.32 -14.54 -23.18
N GLY A 425 14.08 -14.72 -22.72
CA GLY A 425 13.31 -15.95 -22.93
C GLY A 425 13.95 -17.23 -22.38
N SER A 426 14.76 -17.14 -21.31
CA SER A 426 15.38 -18.29 -20.65
C SER A 426 15.09 -18.31 -19.15
N VAL A 427 14.20 -19.22 -18.74
CA VAL A 427 13.84 -19.44 -17.33
C VAL A 427 14.96 -20.18 -16.59
N SER A 428 15.53 -21.23 -17.18
CA SER A 428 16.55 -22.03 -16.48
C SER A 428 17.82 -21.27 -16.12
N ARG A 429 18.22 -20.28 -16.94
CA ARG A 429 19.39 -19.45 -16.61
C ARG A 429 19.11 -18.51 -15.44
N ILE A 430 17.92 -17.91 -15.41
CA ILE A 430 17.44 -17.11 -14.28
C ILE A 430 17.41 -17.96 -13.01
N ASN A 431 16.73 -19.11 -13.04
CA ASN A 431 16.62 -20.01 -11.89
C ASN A 431 17.98 -20.46 -11.35
N THR A 432 18.95 -20.71 -12.24
CA THR A 432 20.31 -21.08 -11.82
C THR A 432 20.98 -19.96 -11.04
N VAL A 433 20.83 -18.71 -11.48
CA VAL A 433 21.37 -17.52 -10.81
C VAL A 433 20.66 -17.28 -9.48
N GLU A 434 19.33 -17.29 -9.47
CA GLU A 434 18.54 -17.10 -8.25
C GLU A 434 18.89 -18.14 -7.18
N LYS A 435 19.10 -19.41 -7.57
CA LYS A 435 19.57 -20.49 -6.70
C LYS A 435 20.94 -20.22 -6.09
N LEU A 436 21.89 -19.74 -6.90
CA LEU A 436 23.25 -19.47 -6.43
C LEU A 436 23.26 -18.30 -5.45
N VAL A 437 22.51 -17.24 -5.77
CA VAL A 437 22.35 -16.08 -4.91
C VAL A 437 21.65 -16.45 -3.60
N SER A 438 20.53 -17.19 -3.67
CA SER A 438 19.80 -17.57 -2.45
C SER A 438 20.67 -18.38 -1.50
N ARG A 439 21.49 -19.28 -2.04
CA ARG A 439 22.43 -20.06 -1.24
C ARG A 439 23.46 -19.16 -0.54
N GLU A 440 24.09 -18.23 -1.27
CA GLU A 440 25.07 -17.30 -0.70
C GLU A 440 24.45 -16.44 0.41
N VAL A 441 23.25 -15.90 0.19
CA VAL A 441 22.57 -15.06 1.19
C VAL A 441 22.20 -15.86 2.43
N LEU A 442 21.77 -17.12 2.27
CA LEU A 442 21.52 -18.00 3.41
C LEU A 442 22.80 -18.27 4.19
N GLU A 443 23.91 -18.59 3.52
CA GLU A 443 25.22 -18.83 4.15
C GLU A 443 25.70 -17.58 4.91
N LEU A 444 25.60 -16.39 4.31
CA LEU A 444 25.95 -15.12 4.97
C LEU A 444 25.06 -14.87 6.19
N THR A 445 23.74 -14.95 6.04
CA THR A 445 22.81 -14.58 7.12
C THR A 445 22.85 -15.57 8.29
N THR A 446 22.97 -16.87 8.00
CA THR A 446 23.06 -17.89 9.06
C THR A 446 24.40 -17.85 9.80
N SER A 447 25.47 -17.39 9.16
CA SER A 447 26.76 -17.20 9.85
C SER A 447 26.73 -16.14 10.95
N GLU A 448 25.81 -15.17 10.85
CA GLU A 448 25.62 -14.10 11.82
C GLU A 448 24.57 -14.46 12.89
N LEU A 449 23.76 -15.50 12.66
CA LEU A 449 22.68 -15.94 13.55
C LEU A 449 23.06 -17.23 14.29
N SER A 450 23.12 -17.18 15.61
CA SER A 450 23.31 -18.38 16.43
C SER A 450 22.06 -19.28 16.36
N GLY A 451 22.20 -20.53 15.91
CA GLY A 451 21.12 -21.54 15.97
C GLY A 451 20.62 -22.09 14.63
N ILE A 452 21.17 -21.63 13.49
CA ILE A 452 20.93 -22.25 12.17
C ILE A 452 22.26 -22.69 11.59
N GLU A 453 22.41 -23.98 11.32
CA GLU A 453 23.58 -24.51 10.63
C GLU A 453 23.19 -25.01 9.23
N ILE A 454 23.90 -24.51 8.22
CA ILE A 454 23.73 -24.97 6.83
C ILE A 454 24.49 -26.28 6.65
N THR A 455 23.76 -27.37 6.83
CA THR A 455 24.29 -28.73 6.71
C THR A 455 24.13 -29.31 5.30
N SER A 456 24.77 -30.45 5.03
CA SER A 456 24.62 -31.17 3.76
C SER A 456 23.15 -31.56 3.46
N PRO A 457 22.35 -32.08 4.41
CA PRO A 457 20.91 -32.29 4.22
C PRO A 457 20.15 -31.02 3.84
N PHE A 458 20.45 -29.89 4.49
CA PHE A 458 19.84 -28.59 4.19
C PHE A 458 20.11 -28.18 2.74
N LEU A 459 21.37 -28.25 2.30
CA LEU A 459 21.77 -27.91 0.92
C LEU A 459 21.13 -28.84 -0.12
N LYS A 460 20.98 -30.14 0.19
CA LYS A 460 20.26 -31.09 -0.69
C LYS A 460 18.78 -30.72 -0.82
N ALA A 461 18.13 -30.33 0.27
CA ALA A 461 16.74 -29.87 0.25
C ALA A 461 16.59 -28.58 -0.58
N HIS A 462 17.50 -27.62 -0.40
CA HIS A 462 17.59 -26.40 -1.19
C HIS A 462 17.73 -26.71 -2.70
N ASP A 463 18.72 -27.51 -3.09
CA ASP A 463 18.96 -27.85 -4.50
C ASP A 463 17.77 -28.61 -5.13
N ARG A 464 17.10 -29.47 -4.36
CA ARG A 464 15.89 -30.15 -4.80
C ARG A 464 14.76 -29.16 -5.08
N LEU A 465 14.49 -28.23 -4.16
CA LEU A 465 13.46 -27.21 -4.32
C LEU A 465 13.69 -26.37 -5.59
N TRP A 466 14.91 -25.91 -5.82
CA TRP A 466 15.26 -25.13 -7.02
C TRP A 466 15.20 -25.94 -8.32
N SER A 467 15.44 -27.25 -8.26
CA SER A 467 15.29 -28.14 -9.41
C SER A 467 13.83 -28.35 -9.78
N GLU A 468 12.96 -28.55 -8.78
CA GLU A 468 11.52 -28.65 -8.97
C GLU A 468 10.91 -27.31 -9.44
N ASN A 469 11.37 -26.18 -8.88
CA ASN A 469 10.98 -24.84 -9.32
C ASN A 469 11.28 -24.62 -10.80
N ASN A 470 12.51 -24.91 -11.23
CA ASN A 470 12.91 -24.80 -12.64
C ASN A 470 12.00 -25.64 -13.55
N TYR A 471 11.72 -26.89 -13.17
CA TYR A 471 10.85 -27.77 -13.94
C TYR A 471 9.46 -27.15 -14.15
N TRP A 472 8.84 -26.65 -13.08
CA TRP A 472 7.49 -26.08 -13.17
C TRP A 472 7.45 -24.75 -13.92
N LEU A 473 8.36 -23.83 -13.64
CA LEU A 473 8.43 -22.54 -14.34
C LEU A 473 8.74 -22.72 -15.83
N GLU A 474 9.69 -23.61 -16.18
CA GLU A 474 10.01 -23.92 -17.57
C GLU A 474 8.83 -24.61 -18.27
N ALA A 475 8.12 -25.53 -17.60
CA ALA A 475 6.93 -26.16 -18.15
C ALA A 475 5.82 -25.14 -18.46
N VAL A 476 5.57 -24.20 -17.56
CA VAL A 476 4.60 -23.11 -17.78
C VAL A 476 5.05 -22.21 -18.93
N TYR A 477 6.30 -21.75 -18.92
CA TYR A 477 6.85 -20.89 -19.97
C TYR A 477 6.83 -21.57 -21.35
N SER A 478 7.32 -22.80 -21.45
CA SER A 478 7.36 -23.59 -22.69
C SER A 478 5.96 -23.87 -23.24
N LYS A 479 4.96 -24.16 -22.39
CA LYS A 479 3.57 -24.33 -22.84
C LYS A 479 3.04 -23.06 -23.49
N ASN A 480 3.28 -21.91 -22.85
CA ASN A 480 2.83 -20.60 -23.32
C ASN A 480 3.52 -20.15 -24.62
N SER A 481 4.84 -20.22 -24.66
CA SER A 481 5.66 -19.75 -25.78
C SER A 481 5.46 -20.58 -27.06
N LYS A 482 5.11 -21.87 -26.94
CA LYS A 482 4.75 -22.72 -28.08
C LYS A 482 3.41 -22.37 -28.71
N ASN A 483 2.45 -21.88 -27.93
CA ASN A 483 1.08 -21.59 -28.40
C ASN A 483 0.56 -20.24 -27.87
N PRO A 484 1.22 -19.11 -28.17
CA PRO A 484 0.93 -17.82 -27.55
C PRO A 484 -0.49 -17.33 -27.87
N SER A 485 -0.97 -17.56 -29.10
CA SER A 485 -2.33 -17.17 -29.52
C SER A 485 -3.41 -17.94 -28.76
N LYS A 486 -3.19 -19.23 -28.50
CA LYS A 486 -4.11 -20.08 -27.71
C LYS A 486 -4.19 -19.57 -26.27
N TYR A 487 -3.05 -19.41 -25.61
CA TYR A 487 -3.04 -18.98 -24.20
C TYR A 487 -3.53 -17.54 -24.03
N ARG A 488 -3.24 -16.64 -24.97
CA ARG A 488 -3.84 -15.28 -24.97
C ARG A 488 -5.37 -15.34 -24.97
N LYS A 489 -5.98 -16.22 -25.77
CA LYS A 489 -7.45 -16.43 -25.74
C LYS A 489 -7.93 -16.98 -24.39
N VAL A 490 -7.21 -17.93 -23.80
CA VAL A 490 -7.55 -18.51 -22.49
C VAL A 490 -7.44 -17.47 -21.38
N TYR A 491 -6.37 -16.68 -21.35
CA TYR A 491 -6.20 -15.57 -20.40
C TYR A 491 -7.20 -14.46 -20.64
N GLY A 492 -7.60 -14.21 -21.89
CA GLY A 492 -8.73 -13.34 -22.20
C GLY A 492 -10.01 -13.81 -21.52
N LYS A 493 -10.33 -15.10 -21.55
CA LYS A 493 -11.47 -15.68 -20.81
C LYS A 493 -11.34 -15.52 -19.29
N LEU A 494 -10.13 -15.68 -18.75
CA LEU A 494 -9.85 -15.55 -17.32
C LEU A 494 -10.01 -14.08 -16.86
N PHE A 495 -9.28 -13.15 -17.46
CA PHE A 495 -9.19 -11.77 -16.99
C PHE A 495 -10.35 -10.85 -17.45
N ASN A 496 -11.04 -11.18 -18.55
CA ASN A 496 -12.16 -10.36 -19.04
C ASN A 496 -13.54 -10.83 -18.55
N SER A 497 -13.61 -11.84 -17.68
CA SER A 497 -14.88 -12.24 -17.08
C SER A 497 -15.46 -11.05 -16.31
N LYS A 498 -16.66 -10.60 -16.71
CA LYS A 498 -17.39 -9.53 -16.04
C LYS A 498 -18.72 -10.08 -15.59
N VAL A 499 -18.93 -10.06 -14.29
CA VAL A 499 -20.20 -10.40 -13.64
C VAL A 499 -20.62 -9.15 -12.85
N LYS A 500 -21.92 -8.94 -12.67
CA LYS A 500 -22.43 -7.95 -11.72
C LYS A 500 -23.19 -8.69 -10.64
N ILE A 501 -22.95 -8.34 -9.39
CA ILE A 501 -23.80 -8.83 -8.31
C ILE A 501 -24.97 -7.86 -8.12
N TYR A 502 -26.18 -8.38 -8.24
CA TYR A 502 -27.38 -7.69 -7.79
C TYR A 502 -27.51 -7.92 -6.30
N ASP A 503 -27.23 -6.85 -5.57
CA ASP A 503 -27.55 -6.74 -4.17
C ASP A 503 -28.50 -5.55 -3.98
N PRO A 504 -29.80 -5.80 -4.17
CA PRO A 504 -30.81 -4.75 -4.16
C PRO A 504 -31.01 -4.17 -2.76
N LEU A 505 -30.88 -5.03 -1.75
CA LEU A 505 -30.88 -4.65 -0.35
C LEU A 505 -29.67 -3.77 -0.08
N HIS A 506 -28.48 -4.19 -0.48
CA HIS A 506 -27.29 -3.45 -0.12
C HIS A 506 -27.12 -2.14 -0.88
N SER A 507 -27.44 -2.04 -2.17
CA SER A 507 -27.34 -0.73 -2.86
C SER A 507 -28.19 0.34 -2.16
N THR A 508 -29.39 -0.06 -1.73
CA THR A 508 -30.32 0.72 -0.91
C THR A 508 -29.77 0.96 0.51
N ILE A 509 -29.28 -0.07 1.21
CA ILE A 509 -28.67 0.04 2.55
C ILE A 509 -27.44 0.93 2.49
N SER A 510 -26.55 0.79 1.51
CA SER A 510 -25.39 1.66 1.30
C SER A 510 -25.81 3.09 1.04
N GLN A 511 -26.85 3.32 0.23
CA GLN A 511 -27.39 4.66 0.01
C GLN A 511 -27.94 5.25 1.31
N TYR A 512 -28.66 4.46 2.09
CA TYR A 512 -29.26 4.86 3.36
C TYR A 512 -28.21 5.07 4.47
N LEU A 513 -27.21 4.19 4.57
CA LEU A 513 -26.04 4.36 5.44
C LEU A 513 -25.26 5.61 5.03
N ARG A 514 -25.06 5.86 3.73
CA ARG A 514 -24.43 7.12 3.29
C ARG A 514 -25.22 8.35 3.70
N GLN A 515 -26.56 8.31 3.64
CA GLN A 515 -27.43 9.40 4.11
C GLN A 515 -27.38 9.55 5.63
N ARG A 516 -27.29 8.44 6.37
CA ARG A 516 -27.19 8.41 7.83
C ARG A 516 -25.76 8.27 8.33
N LYS A 517 -24.77 8.74 7.56
CA LYS A 517 -23.36 8.63 7.95
C LYS A 517 -23.11 9.23 9.33
N GLU A 518 -23.81 10.31 9.65
CA GLU A 518 -23.73 11.00 10.93
C GLU A 518 -24.17 10.16 12.14
N SER A 519 -24.98 9.10 11.96
CA SER A 519 -25.45 8.28 13.07
C SER A 519 -24.46 7.19 13.51
N TYR A 520 -23.46 6.88 12.69
CA TYR A 520 -22.43 5.86 13.00
C TYR A 520 -21.00 6.39 12.82
N THR A 521 -20.86 7.71 12.62
CA THR A 521 -19.57 8.38 12.71
C THR A 521 -19.62 9.41 13.81
N TYR A 522 -18.56 9.47 14.59
CA TYR A 522 -18.41 10.50 15.61
C TYR A 522 -17.05 11.18 15.46
N LYS A 523 -16.95 12.39 15.99
CA LYS A 523 -15.69 13.13 16.08
C LYS A 523 -14.98 12.71 17.35
N LYS A 524 -13.72 12.33 17.24
CA LYS A 524 -12.82 12.05 18.35
C LYS A 524 -11.65 13.02 18.28
N GLU A 525 -11.25 13.58 19.40
CA GLU A 525 -9.98 14.29 19.50
C GLU A 525 -8.87 13.29 19.80
N ILE A 526 -7.76 13.38 19.06
CA ILE A 526 -6.53 12.65 19.35
C ILE A 526 -5.38 13.63 19.51
N THR A 527 -4.42 13.27 20.35
CA THR A 527 -3.19 14.02 20.59
C THR A 527 -2.04 13.38 19.81
N ILE A 528 -1.25 14.22 19.14
CA ILE A 528 -0.13 13.80 18.30
C ILE A 528 1.10 14.56 18.77
N PHE A 529 2.18 13.84 19.04
CA PHE A 529 3.50 14.43 19.22
C PHE A 529 4.26 14.35 17.90
N ALA A 530 4.81 15.48 17.44
CA ALA A 530 5.75 15.51 16.32
C ALA A 530 7.10 16.05 16.82
N GLY A 531 8.19 15.34 16.55
CA GLY A 531 9.54 15.77 16.89
C GLY A 531 10.45 15.68 15.68
N THR A 532 11.32 16.68 15.51
CA THR A 532 12.39 16.65 14.51
C THR A 532 13.75 16.92 15.13
N PHE A 533 14.80 16.26 14.65
CA PHE A 533 16.15 16.45 15.16
C PHE A 533 17.25 16.04 14.17
N ASN A 534 18.09 17.02 13.80
CA ASN A 534 19.34 16.76 13.13
C ASN A 534 20.39 16.24 14.15
N VAL A 535 20.76 14.95 14.01
CA VAL A 535 21.65 14.25 14.96
C VAL A 535 23.13 14.31 14.56
N SER A 536 23.45 14.96 13.44
CA SER A 536 24.82 15.27 12.99
C SER A 536 25.76 14.06 12.92
N GLY A 537 25.25 12.94 12.42
CA GLY A 537 25.95 11.67 12.25
C GLY A 537 26.21 10.91 13.55
N LYS A 538 25.62 11.34 14.68
CA LYS A 538 25.90 10.77 16.00
C LYS A 538 24.84 9.76 16.45
N ILE A 539 25.30 8.76 17.17
CA ILE A 539 24.49 7.80 17.91
C ILE A 539 24.43 8.25 19.38
N ALA A 540 23.22 8.43 19.93
CA ALA A 540 23.03 9.04 21.24
C ALA A 540 23.23 8.07 22.42
N SER A 541 24.34 8.20 23.16
CA SER A 541 24.45 7.57 24.49
C SER A 541 23.45 8.19 25.49
N GLU A 542 23.24 9.51 25.39
CA GLU A 542 22.33 10.30 26.24
C GLU A 542 20.88 9.84 26.16
N ASP A 543 20.10 10.14 27.20
CA ASP A 543 18.65 9.89 27.21
C ASP A 543 17.93 10.96 26.38
N VAL A 544 16.89 10.56 25.66
CA VAL A 544 16.07 11.42 24.80
C VAL A 544 14.70 11.72 25.40
N LYS A 545 14.42 11.21 26.62
CA LYS A 545 13.12 11.38 27.29
C LYS A 545 12.69 12.84 27.44
N ASP A 546 13.63 13.73 27.78
CA ASP A 546 13.37 15.17 27.94
C ASP A 546 12.86 15.83 26.65
N TRP A 547 13.12 15.24 25.49
CA TRP A 547 12.54 15.67 24.21
C TRP A 547 11.20 15.00 23.92
N ILE A 548 11.08 13.70 24.18
CA ILE A 548 9.88 12.92 23.88
C ILE A 548 8.70 13.26 24.81
N CYS A 549 8.99 13.77 26.01
CA CYS A 549 8.01 14.30 26.95
C CYS A 549 8.61 15.51 27.71
N PRO A 550 8.52 16.72 27.13
CA PRO A 550 9.16 17.91 27.69
C PRO A 550 8.46 18.46 28.95
N ASP A 551 7.17 18.17 29.15
CA ASP A 551 6.36 18.65 30.28
C ASP A 551 6.22 17.58 31.39
N ILE A 552 7.34 17.17 32.01
CA ILE A 552 7.34 16.19 33.11
C ILE A 552 6.65 16.75 34.39
N SER A 553 6.46 18.07 34.47
CA SER A 553 5.98 18.77 35.68
C SER A 553 4.46 18.95 35.79
N ASN A 554 3.68 18.65 34.75
CA ASN A 554 2.22 18.79 34.78
C ASN A 554 1.55 17.41 34.85
N GLU A 555 0.94 17.09 36.00
CA GLU A 555 0.17 15.85 36.24
C GLU A 555 -1.01 15.65 35.26
N ASP A 556 -1.36 16.66 34.45
CA ASP A 556 -2.46 16.66 33.47
C ASP A 556 -2.06 16.38 32.00
N SER A 557 -0.78 16.08 31.71
CA SER A 557 -0.34 15.76 30.34
C SER A 557 -0.81 14.36 29.90
N CYS A 558 -1.97 14.28 29.25
CA CYS A 558 -2.44 13.04 28.62
C CYS A 558 -1.46 12.56 27.53
N ALA A 559 -0.95 11.34 27.67
CA ALA A 559 -0.05 10.69 26.73
C ALA A 559 -0.60 10.71 25.28
N PRO A 560 0.17 11.13 24.27
CA PRO A 560 -0.25 11.18 22.86
C PRO A 560 -0.71 9.82 22.32
N GLU A 561 -1.75 9.77 21.49
CA GLU A 561 -2.12 8.55 20.77
C GLU A 561 -1.09 8.18 19.68
N MET A 562 -0.31 9.15 19.22
CA MET A 562 0.64 9.00 18.12
C MET A 562 1.90 9.83 18.36
N TYR A 563 3.05 9.24 18.09
CA TYR A 563 4.33 9.91 18.03
C TYR A 563 4.88 9.84 16.60
N VAL A 564 5.29 10.97 16.07
CA VAL A 564 5.90 11.11 14.74
C VAL A 564 7.27 11.71 14.92
N ILE A 565 8.31 10.97 14.55
CA ILE A 565 9.69 11.38 14.79
C ILE A 565 10.42 11.43 13.44
N GLY A 566 10.88 12.63 13.09
CA GLY A 566 11.80 12.89 11.98
C GLY A 566 13.22 13.07 12.50
N LEU A 567 14.21 12.42 11.87
CA LEU A 567 15.62 12.63 12.17
C LEU A 567 16.38 12.96 10.89
N GLU A 568 17.36 13.85 11.00
CA GLU A 568 18.26 14.25 9.92
C GLU A 568 19.71 13.94 10.26
N GLU A 569 20.53 13.75 9.23
CA GLU A 569 21.94 13.34 9.35
C GLU A 569 22.13 12.15 10.29
N VAL A 570 21.26 11.13 10.23
CA VAL A 570 21.43 9.93 11.07
C VAL A 570 22.71 9.14 10.75
N VAL A 571 23.29 9.38 9.57
CA VAL A 571 24.59 8.86 9.13
C VAL A 571 25.58 10.01 8.93
N GLU A 572 26.85 9.77 9.26
CA GLU A 572 27.92 10.73 9.00
C GLU A 572 28.07 10.97 7.49
N LEU A 573 28.19 12.24 7.08
CA LEU A 573 28.26 12.68 5.69
C LEU A 573 29.63 12.39 5.03
N THR A 574 30.09 11.13 5.06
CA THR A 574 31.27 10.68 4.33
C THR A 574 30.90 10.22 2.92
N PRO A 575 31.76 10.40 1.89
CA PRO A 575 31.45 10.01 0.51
C PRO A 575 30.95 8.57 0.32
N GLY A 576 31.30 7.64 1.22
CA GLY A 576 30.82 6.26 1.23
C GLY A 576 29.36 6.10 1.69
N HIS A 577 28.96 6.75 2.78
CA HIS A 577 27.58 6.68 3.31
C HIS A 577 26.55 7.50 2.50
N ILE A 578 27.02 8.31 1.54
CA ILE A 578 26.17 9.06 0.61
C ILE A 578 25.51 8.14 -0.43
N LEU A 579 26.10 6.95 -0.64
CA LEU A 579 25.72 5.97 -1.67
C LEU A 579 24.98 4.74 -1.13
N SER A 580 25.10 4.41 0.16
CA SER A 580 24.44 3.27 0.80
C SER A 580 23.72 3.67 2.09
N THR A 581 22.53 3.12 2.32
CA THR A 581 21.74 3.37 3.55
C THR A 581 22.11 2.33 4.59
N ASP A 582 22.67 2.74 5.73
CA ASP A 582 23.00 1.83 6.83
C ASP A 582 21.72 1.38 7.59
N PRO A 583 21.32 0.10 7.50
CA PRO A 583 20.12 -0.40 8.19
C PRO A 583 20.26 -0.47 9.71
N TYR A 584 21.49 -0.44 10.25
CA TYR A 584 21.75 -0.49 11.68
C TYR A 584 21.29 0.79 12.38
N VAL A 585 21.59 1.95 11.78
CA VAL A 585 21.25 3.28 12.32
C VAL A 585 19.75 3.44 12.51
N LYS A 586 18.95 3.06 11.51
CA LYS A 586 17.50 3.07 11.62
C LYS A 586 17.01 2.19 12.77
N SER A 587 17.48 0.95 12.82
CA SER A 587 17.06 -0.02 13.85
C SER A 587 17.45 0.44 15.26
N TYR A 588 18.59 1.11 15.38
CA TYR A 588 19.04 1.72 16.62
C TYR A 588 18.07 2.81 17.09
N TRP A 589 17.78 3.80 16.23
CA TRP A 589 16.92 4.93 16.58
C TRP A 589 15.49 4.48 16.86
N GLU A 590 14.96 3.51 16.10
CA GLU A 590 13.66 2.90 16.40
C GLU A 590 13.60 2.32 17.81
N LYS A 591 14.60 1.51 18.19
CA LYS A 591 14.65 0.89 19.53
C LYS A 591 14.82 1.92 20.63
N LYS A 592 15.70 2.91 20.42
CA LYS A 592 15.98 3.98 21.40
C LYS A 592 14.74 4.81 21.66
N ILE A 593 14.08 5.31 20.61
CA ILE A 593 12.88 6.14 20.71
C ILE A 593 11.71 5.33 21.27
N LEU A 594 11.48 4.11 20.77
CA LEU A 594 10.41 3.25 21.27
C LEU A 594 10.60 2.90 22.76
N GLY A 595 11.84 2.64 23.17
CA GLY A 595 12.20 2.41 24.56
C GLY A 595 11.93 3.64 25.44
N ALA A 596 12.24 4.84 24.95
CA ALA A 596 11.93 6.09 25.65
C ALA A 596 10.40 6.31 25.77
N ILE A 597 9.65 6.16 24.68
CA ILE A 597 8.19 6.30 24.67
C ILE A 597 7.53 5.33 25.64
N ASN A 598 7.84 4.03 25.57
CA ASN A 598 7.24 3.02 26.44
C ASN A 598 7.71 3.15 27.90
N GLY A 599 8.94 3.62 28.13
CA GLY A 599 9.45 3.87 29.48
C GLY A 599 8.77 5.05 30.17
N LEU A 600 8.35 6.06 29.40
CA LEU A 600 7.60 7.23 29.91
C LEU A 600 6.11 6.93 30.13
N ASN A 601 5.57 5.93 29.43
CA ASN A 601 4.15 5.62 29.42
C ASN A 601 3.87 4.17 29.89
N PRO A 602 4.12 3.81 31.15
CA PRO A 602 4.00 2.42 31.61
C PRO A 602 2.59 1.83 31.45
N GLU A 603 1.55 2.66 31.44
CA GLU A 603 0.15 2.23 31.26
C GLU A 603 -0.28 2.08 29.80
N ARG A 604 0.51 2.60 28.84
CA ARG A 604 0.19 2.55 27.41
C ARG A 604 1.34 1.94 26.64
N ARG A 605 1.03 0.91 25.87
CA ARG A 605 2.02 0.28 25.00
C ARG A 605 1.97 0.88 23.61
N TYR A 606 3.12 1.27 23.11
CA TYR A 606 3.33 1.78 21.76
C TYR A 606 4.15 0.78 20.95
N GLY A 607 3.98 0.84 19.64
CA GLY A 607 4.86 0.17 18.70
C GLY A 607 5.03 0.98 17.43
N CYS A 608 6.15 0.71 16.74
CA CYS A 608 6.46 1.30 15.46
C CYS A 608 5.58 0.68 14.39
N VAL A 609 4.59 1.43 13.90
CA VAL A 609 3.69 0.96 12.83
C VAL A 609 4.29 1.18 11.46
N TRP A 610 5.21 2.14 11.33
CA TRP A 610 5.90 2.42 10.07
C TRP A 610 7.19 3.22 10.28
N SER A 611 8.19 2.95 9.46
CA SER A 611 9.44 3.72 9.41
C SER A 611 10.16 3.57 8.08
N SER A 612 10.84 4.64 7.64
CA SER A 612 11.65 4.61 6.41
C SER A 612 12.78 5.64 6.44
N GLN A 613 13.84 5.35 5.70
CA GLN A 613 15.06 6.15 5.65
C GLN A 613 15.44 6.47 4.19
N LEU A 614 15.90 7.69 3.96
CA LEU A 614 16.50 8.18 2.73
C LEU A 614 17.85 8.81 3.06
N GLY A 615 18.95 8.09 2.85
CA GLY A 615 20.28 8.56 3.23
C GLY A 615 20.33 8.92 4.72
N GLY A 616 20.56 10.19 5.05
CA GLY A 616 20.54 10.69 6.43
C GLY A 616 19.17 11.10 6.98
N VAL A 617 18.08 10.96 6.22
CA VAL A 617 16.73 11.40 6.61
C VAL A 617 15.89 10.19 7.03
N LEU A 618 15.36 10.17 8.25
CA LEU A 618 14.60 9.04 8.81
C LEU A 618 13.26 9.53 9.36
N LEU A 619 12.17 8.87 8.95
CA LEU A 619 10.83 9.09 9.49
C LEU A 619 10.35 7.84 10.23
N MET A 620 9.80 8.02 11.43
CA MET A 620 9.25 6.96 12.26
C MET A 620 7.86 7.37 12.78
N LEU A 621 6.93 6.42 12.73
CA LEU A 621 5.56 6.57 13.21
C LEU A 621 5.28 5.50 14.27
N PHE A 622 5.03 5.95 15.50
CA PHE A 622 4.64 5.11 16.62
C PHE A 622 3.20 5.42 17.01
N VAL A 623 2.44 4.37 17.29
CA VAL A 623 1.02 4.48 17.63
C VAL A 623 0.75 3.63 18.87
N ASN A 624 -0.19 4.06 19.70
CA ASN A 624 -0.69 3.26 20.81
C ASN A 624 -1.33 1.97 20.27
N GLU A 625 -1.04 0.81 20.86
CA GLU A 625 -1.58 -0.49 20.44
C GLU A 625 -3.12 -0.52 20.37
N LEU A 626 -3.81 0.23 21.24
CA LEU A 626 -5.28 0.35 21.24
C LEU A 626 -5.85 1.06 19.99
N GLU A 627 -5.01 1.77 19.25
CA GLU A 627 -5.38 2.56 18.08
C GLU A 627 -5.04 1.87 16.75
N TYR A 628 -4.30 0.75 16.77
CA TYR A 628 -3.82 0.06 15.57
C TYR A 628 -4.93 -0.29 14.57
N GLN A 629 -6.07 -0.80 15.04
CA GLN A 629 -7.17 -1.19 14.17
C GLN A 629 -7.78 -0.01 13.40
N LYS A 630 -7.57 1.22 13.89
CA LYS A 630 -8.04 2.45 13.26
C LYS A 630 -7.05 2.96 12.22
N VAL A 631 -5.77 2.57 12.27
CA VAL A 631 -4.74 2.99 11.30
C VAL A 631 -4.69 2.00 10.13
N LYS A 632 -5.07 2.44 8.93
CA LYS A 632 -5.18 1.62 7.72
C LYS A 632 -4.52 2.29 6.51
N HIS A 633 -4.23 1.50 5.47
CA HIS A 633 -3.64 1.97 4.21
C HIS A 633 -2.34 2.77 4.39
N ILE A 634 -1.42 2.23 5.19
CA ILE A 634 -0.12 2.86 5.40
C ILE A 634 0.74 2.66 4.16
N GLU A 635 1.17 3.76 3.56
CA GLU A 635 1.97 3.80 2.35
C GLU A 635 3.06 4.87 2.49
N GLY A 636 4.25 4.61 1.97
CA GLY A 636 5.37 5.52 2.06
C GLY A 636 5.95 5.87 0.70
N ASP A 637 6.49 7.06 0.59
CA ASP A 637 7.26 7.50 -0.58
C ASP A 637 8.39 8.44 -0.14
N MET A 638 9.44 8.56 -0.97
CA MET A 638 10.63 9.33 -0.64
C MET A 638 11.18 10.04 -1.88
N LYS A 639 11.73 11.25 -1.70
CA LYS A 639 12.29 12.02 -2.81
C LYS A 639 13.63 12.66 -2.45
N LYS A 640 14.67 12.29 -3.22
CA LYS A 640 15.99 12.94 -3.19
C LYS A 640 15.95 14.31 -3.87
N THR A 641 16.64 15.28 -3.29
CA THR A 641 16.79 16.64 -3.84
C THR A 641 18.27 17.06 -4.01
N GLY A 642 19.21 16.40 -3.33
CA GLY A 642 20.63 16.76 -3.39
C GLY A 642 21.24 16.65 -4.80
N PHE A 643 21.98 17.68 -5.24
CA PHE A 643 22.56 17.81 -6.59
C PHE A 643 21.55 17.50 -7.73
N GLY A 644 20.33 18.03 -7.66
CA GLY A 644 19.31 17.77 -8.69
C GLY A 644 18.73 16.35 -8.64
N GLY A 645 18.87 15.65 -7.52
CA GLY A 645 18.37 14.29 -7.29
C GLY A 645 19.42 13.18 -7.31
N MET A 646 20.70 13.53 -7.49
CA MET A 646 21.82 12.59 -7.57
C MET A 646 22.30 12.07 -6.21
N THR A 647 22.15 12.83 -5.12
CA THR A 647 22.62 12.42 -3.78
C THR A 647 21.47 12.19 -2.80
N SER A 648 21.66 11.26 -1.86
CA SER A 648 20.62 10.81 -0.91
C SER A 648 20.54 11.63 0.39
N ASN A 649 21.46 12.57 0.60
CA ASN A 649 21.65 13.28 1.87
C ASN A 649 20.63 14.40 2.12
N LYS A 650 19.91 14.79 1.06
CA LYS A 650 18.93 15.87 1.04
C LYS A 650 17.70 15.37 0.31
N GLY A 651 16.53 15.69 0.85
CA GLY A 651 15.28 15.17 0.34
C GLY A 651 14.22 15.05 1.42
N ALA A 652 13.23 14.21 1.15
CA ALA A 652 12.10 13.99 2.03
C ALA A 652 11.72 12.52 2.11
N VAL A 653 11.23 12.11 3.27
CA VAL A 653 10.54 10.84 3.49
C VAL A 653 9.12 11.19 3.95
N ALA A 654 8.12 10.53 3.35
CA ALA A 654 6.72 10.76 3.67
C ALA A 654 5.96 9.45 3.88
N VAL A 655 4.99 9.47 4.79
CA VAL A 655 4.01 8.40 5.00
C VAL A 655 2.60 8.95 4.89
N SER A 656 1.76 8.24 4.13
CA SER A 656 0.32 8.44 3.99
C SER A 656 -0.41 7.30 4.67
N PHE A 657 -1.45 7.61 5.44
CA PHE A 657 -2.34 6.58 6.00
C PHE A 657 -3.73 7.15 6.29
N LYS A 658 -4.68 6.27 6.60
CA LYS A 658 -5.98 6.66 7.16
C LYS A 658 -6.05 6.31 8.63
N TYR A 659 -6.43 7.28 9.45
CA TYR A 659 -6.96 7.02 10.79
C TYR A 659 -8.48 7.01 10.70
N SER A 660 -9.05 5.81 10.68
CA SER A 660 -10.46 5.53 10.39
C SER A 660 -10.89 6.19 9.07
N ALA A 661 -11.66 7.28 9.11
CA ALA A 661 -12.10 8.00 7.92
C ALA A 661 -11.24 9.24 7.55
N THR A 662 -10.23 9.58 8.35
CA THR A 662 -9.41 10.80 8.21
C THR A 662 -8.05 10.46 7.60
N LYS A 663 -7.62 11.19 6.58
CA LYS A 663 -6.34 10.96 5.88
C LYS A 663 -5.22 11.80 6.47
N PHE A 664 -4.11 11.15 6.79
CA PHE A 664 -2.90 11.75 7.33
C PHE A 664 -1.76 11.66 6.33
N CYS A 665 -0.95 12.72 6.23
CA CYS A 665 0.34 12.69 5.56
C CYS A 665 1.39 13.31 6.47
N LEU A 666 2.42 12.54 6.82
CA LEU A 666 3.49 12.96 7.71
C LEU A 666 4.80 12.96 6.93
N LEU A 667 5.58 14.04 7.04
CA LEU A 667 6.80 14.23 6.27
C LEU A 667 7.94 14.72 7.15
N VAL A 668 9.13 14.20 6.90
CA VAL A 668 10.40 14.76 7.35
C VAL A 668 11.22 15.19 6.14
N SER A 669 11.97 16.28 6.21
CA SER A 669 12.83 16.72 5.11
C SER A 669 14.13 17.35 5.58
N HIS A 670 15.18 17.12 4.79
CA HIS A 670 16.45 17.82 4.93
C HIS A 670 16.73 18.59 3.64
N LEU A 671 16.59 19.91 3.68
CA LEU A 671 16.70 20.79 2.51
C LEU A 671 18.12 21.36 2.34
N ALA A 672 18.39 21.97 1.19
CA ALA A 672 19.70 22.54 0.87
C ALA A 672 20.24 23.52 1.92
N ALA A 673 21.48 23.28 2.36
CA ALA A 673 22.19 24.11 3.33
C ALA A 673 22.83 25.34 2.68
N GLY A 674 23.21 26.33 3.50
CA GLY A 674 23.92 27.55 3.08
C GLY A 674 23.04 28.79 3.17
N LEU A 675 23.65 29.93 3.55
CA LEU A 675 22.93 31.19 3.76
C LEU A 675 22.24 31.67 2.48
N ASP A 676 22.97 31.69 1.37
CA ASP A 676 22.50 32.26 0.09
C ASP A 676 21.60 31.32 -0.73
N ASN A 677 21.44 30.06 -0.29
CA ASN A 677 20.78 29.00 -1.07
C ASN A 677 19.25 28.97 -0.90
N VAL A 678 18.61 30.14 -0.77
CA VAL A 678 17.14 30.25 -0.58
C VAL A 678 16.38 29.68 -1.79
N GLU A 679 16.80 30.03 -3.00
CA GLU A 679 16.18 29.51 -4.23
C GLU A 679 16.32 27.98 -4.36
N GLN A 680 17.45 27.42 -3.91
CA GLN A 680 17.65 25.97 -3.92
C GLN A 680 16.68 25.28 -2.95
N ARG A 681 16.47 25.82 -1.73
CA ARG A 681 15.48 25.29 -0.78
C ARG A 681 14.06 25.35 -1.32
N HIS A 682 13.72 26.42 -2.04
CA HIS A 682 12.45 26.54 -2.75
C HIS A 682 12.29 25.48 -3.84
N ASN A 683 13.33 25.24 -4.64
CA ASN A 683 13.34 24.18 -5.66
C ASN A 683 13.24 22.78 -5.05
N ASP A 684 13.89 22.53 -3.91
CA ASP A 684 13.78 21.29 -3.15
C ASP A 684 12.32 21.08 -2.71
N TYR A 685 11.70 22.09 -2.09
CA TYR A 685 10.28 22.08 -1.71
C TYR A 685 9.36 21.75 -2.91
N LYS A 686 9.51 22.46 -4.03
CA LYS A 686 8.73 22.21 -5.26
C LYS A 686 8.92 20.80 -5.78
N THR A 687 10.15 20.30 -5.75
CA THR A 687 10.50 18.94 -6.19
C THR A 687 9.82 17.89 -5.31
N ILE A 688 9.82 18.07 -3.99
CA ILE A 688 9.18 17.16 -3.04
C ILE A 688 7.67 17.13 -3.27
N VAL A 689 7.00 18.28 -3.30
CA VAL A 689 5.53 18.36 -3.53
C VAL A 689 5.13 17.78 -4.89
N LYS A 690 5.96 18.01 -5.92
CA LYS A 690 5.68 17.52 -7.27
C LYS A 690 5.85 16.01 -7.38
N ASN A 691 6.79 15.39 -6.68
CA ASN A 691 7.16 14.01 -6.97
C ASN A 691 6.73 12.98 -5.92
N ILE A 692 6.48 13.39 -4.66
CA ILE A 692 5.92 12.46 -3.67
C ILE A 692 4.50 12.08 -4.07
N ARG A 693 4.26 10.78 -4.25
CA ARG A 693 2.99 10.18 -4.70
C ARG A 693 2.71 8.89 -3.96
N PHE A 694 1.45 8.71 -3.61
CA PHE A 694 0.95 7.48 -2.99
C PHE A 694 0.02 6.74 -3.96
N SER A 695 -0.52 5.60 -3.54
CA SER A 695 -1.38 4.77 -4.38
C SER A 695 -2.56 5.56 -4.95
N ARG A 696 -3.02 5.12 -6.13
CA ARG A 696 -4.14 5.74 -6.85
C ARG A 696 -3.92 7.23 -7.18
N GLY A 697 -2.67 7.69 -7.19
CA GLY A 697 -2.29 9.05 -7.57
C GLY A 697 -2.51 10.10 -6.47
N LEU A 698 -2.69 9.69 -5.21
CA LEU A 698 -2.86 10.59 -4.07
C LEU A 698 -1.57 11.42 -3.85
N ARG A 699 -1.73 12.72 -3.60
CA ARG A 699 -0.62 13.66 -3.33
C ARG A 699 -0.68 14.18 -1.91
N ILE A 700 0.41 14.79 -1.44
CA ILE A 700 0.49 15.44 -0.12
C ILE A 700 -0.69 16.40 0.11
N LYS A 701 -1.11 17.14 -0.92
CA LYS A 701 -2.23 18.10 -0.81
C LYS A 701 -3.62 17.50 -0.62
N ASP A 702 -3.79 16.20 -0.89
CA ASP A 702 -5.08 15.53 -0.91
C ASP A 702 -5.46 14.89 0.46
N HIS A 703 -4.76 15.28 1.53
CA HIS A 703 -4.91 14.78 2.90
C HIS A 703 -5.57 15.82 3.82
N ASP A 704 -6.32 15.33 4.80
CA ASP A 704 -7.05 16.15 5.77
C ASP A 704 -6.10 16.76 6.82
N VAL A 705 -5.07 15.99 7.19
CA VAL A 705 -4.06 16.37 8.18
C VAL A 705 -2.67 16.18 7.57
N VAL A 706 -1.86 17.24 7.56
CA VAL A 706 -0.46 17.19 7.15
C VAL A 706 0.44 17.81 8.18
N ILE A 707 1.47 17.07 8.60
CA ILE A 707 2.57 17.56 9.44
C ILE A 707 3.84 17.40 8.62
N TRP A 708 4.54 18.50 8.40
CA TRP A 708 5.80 18.53 7.66
C TRP A 708 6.86 19.16 8.54
N MET A 709 7.83 18.35 8.95
CA MET A 709 8.92 18.76 9.82
C MET A 709 10.27 18.53 9.16
N GLY A 710 11.32 19.09 9.74
CA GLY A 710 12.69 18.73 9.40
C GLY A 710 13.72 19.82 9.60
N ASP A 711 14.95 19.54 9.22
CA ASP A 711 15.98 20.54 8.96
C ASP A 711 15.75 21.18 7.59
N PHE A 712 14.97 22.26 7.58
CA PHE A 712 14.70 23.03 6.37
C PHE A 712 15.84 23.97 6.00
N ASN A 713 16.86 24.10 6.84
CA ASN A 713 18.10 24.83 6.58
C ASN A 713 17.93 26.33 6.23
N TYR A 714 16.75 26.91 6.45
CA TYR A 714 16.55 28.36 6.36
C TYR A 714 17.32 29.09 7.46
N ARG A 715 17.74 30.33 7.17
CA ARG A 715 18.68 31.09 8.00
C ARG A 715 18.10 32.46 8.38
N ILE A 716 18.81 33.17 9.25
CA ILE A 716 18.48 34.55 9.64
C ILE A 716 19.35 35.51 8.82
N LEU A 717 18.71 36.46 8.13
CA LEU A 717 19.36 37.47 7.29
C LEU A 717 19.84 38.67 8.12
N MET A 718 20.82 38.44 8.98
CA MET A 718 21.41 39.46 9.86
C MET A 718 22.86 39.08 10.22
N SER A 719 23.66 40.03 10.71
CA SER A 719 25.06 39.76 11.09
C SER A 719 25.14 38.88 12.35
N ASN A 720 26.24 38.13 12.52
CA ASN A 720 26.40 37.21 13.65
C ASN A 720 26.34 37.96 15.01
N ASP A 721 26.99 39.11 15.11
CA ASP A 721 27.05 39.92 16.34
C ASP A 721 25.66 40.42 16.75
N GLU A 722 24.87 40.91 15.79
CA GLU A 722 23.50 41.33 16.03
C GLU A 722 22.61 40.16 16.45
N VAL A 723 22.76 38.99 15.79
CA VAL A 723 21.98 37.79 16.11
C VAL A 723 22.24 37.37 17.55
N ARG A 724 23.51 37.24 17.93
CA ARG A 724 23.90 36.85 19.29
C ARG A 724 23.44 37.87 20.33
N LYS A 725 23.51 39.17 20.03
CA LYS A 725 23.01 40.23 20.92
C LYS A 725 21.51 40.12 21.14
N MET A 726 20.73 39.87 20.09
CA MET A 726 19.27 39.71 20.21
C MET A 726 18.88 38.40 20.91
N ILE A 727 19.62 37.31 20.69
CA ILE A 727 19.42 36.05 21.43
C ILE A 727 19.65 36.29 22.93
N ALA A 728 20.73 36.98 23.31
CA ALA A 728 21.03 37.29 24.70
C ALA A 728 19.99 38.22 25.36
N ALA A 729 19.27 39.01 24.56
CA ALA A 729 18.17 39.86 25.00
C ALA A 729 16.80 39.19 24.89
N GLU A 730 16.74 37.91 24.48
CA GLU A 730 15.51 37.14 24.23
C GLU A 730 14.53 37.82 23.24
N GLU A 731 15.05 38.63 22.32
CA GLU A 731 14.26 39.37 21.33
C GLU A 731 13.94 38.50 20.09
N PHE A 732 13.36 37.32 20.29
CA PHE A 732 13.11 36.33 19.23
C PHE A 732 12.18 36.84 18.12
N SER A 733 11.19 37.69 18.44
CA SER A 733 10.27 38.25 17.45
C SER A 733 11.01 39.10 16.40
N LYS A 734 12.00 39.89 16.82
CA LYS A 734 12.81 40.72 15.88
C LYS A 734 13.72 39.88 15.00
N LEU A 735 14.25 38.78 15.54
CA LEU A 735 15.01 37.80 14.77
C LEU A 735 14.12 37.12 13.70
N PHE A 736 12.89 36.79 14.06
CA PHE A 736 11.93 36.12 13.19
C PHE A 736 11.48 36.99 12.00
N GLU A 737 11.48 38.32 12.12
CA GLU A 737 11.27 39.23 10.98
C GLU A 737 12.33 39.06 9.88
N ARG A 738 13.53 38.60 10.25
CA ARG A 738 14.66 38.36 9.34
C ARG A 738 14.85 36.87 9.00
N ASP A 739 13.92 36.01 9.42
CA ASP A 739 13.94 34.58 9.11
C ASP A 739 13.54 34.32 7.64
N GLN A 740 14.38 33.57 6.93
CA GLN A 740 14.15 33.29 5.51
C GLN A 740 12.91 32.41 5.25
N LEU A 741 12.59 31.45 6.11
CA LEU A 741 11.42 30.59 5.91
C LEU A 741 10.14 31.41 6.03
N ASN A 742 10.05 32.23 7.08
CA ASN A 742 8.95 33.16 7.29
C ASN A 742 8.74 34.06 6.05
N GLN A 743 9.82 34.67 5.54
CA GLN A 743 9.75 35.49 4.33
C GLN A 743 9.27 34.71 3.10
N GLN A 744 9.75 33.47 2.90
CA GLN A 744 9.33 32.62 1.77
C GLN A 744 7.87 32.16 1.89
N MET A 745 7.38 31.89 3.10
CA MET A 745 5.99 31.54 3.37
C MET A 745 5.05 32.73 3.15
N ILE A 746 5.42 33.92 3.63
CA ILE A 746 4.67 35.17 3.40
C ILE A 746 4.59 35.50 1.91
N ALA A 747 5.69 35.31 1.17
CA ALA A 747 5.71 35.50 -0.28
C ALA A 747 4.88 34.45 -1.05
N GLY A 748 4.48 33.35 -0.39
CA GLY A 748 3.76 32.24 -1.02
C GLY A 748 4.63 31.37 -1.92
N GLU A 749 5.96 31.50 -1.84
CA GLU A 749 6.91 30.73 -2.64
C GLU A 749 7.08 29.32 -2.06
N ALA A 750 7.35 29.19 -0.76
CA ALA A 750 7.49 27.91 -0.09
C ALA A 750 6.34 27.66 0.89
N PHE A 751 5.90 26.39 1.00
CA PHE A 751 4.88 25.94 1.95
C PHE A 751 3.58 26.78 2.00
N PRO A 752 2.94 27.10 0.86
CA PRO A 752 1.67 27.80 0.85
C PRO A 752 0.60 27.01 1.62
N TYR A 753 -0.21 27.75 2.38
CA TYR A 753 -1.28 27.23 3.25
C TYR A 753 -0.82 26.42 4.47
N TYR A 754 0.49 26.30 4.71
CA TYR A 754 0.99 25.74 5.97
C TYR A 754 1.01 26.81 7.06
N HIS A 755 0.88 26.36 8.29
CA HIS A 755 0.95 27.16 9.51
C HIS A 755 2.15 26.72 10.34
N GLU A 756 2.85 27.69 10.90
CA GLU A 756 3.85 27.52 11.95
C GLU A 756 3.40 28.30 13.18
N MET A 757 3.42 27.66 14.36
CA MET A 757 3.18 28.37 15.62
C MET A 757 4.33 29.35 15.92
N GLU A 758 4.03 30.44 16.64
CA GLU A 758 5.04 31.41 17.06
C GLU A 758 6.22 30.73 17.77
N ILE A 759 7.44 31.10 17.37
CA ILE A 759 8.67 30.55 17.92
C ILE A 759 9.08 31.37 19.15
N LYS A 760 9.02 30.74 20.32
CA LYS A 760 9.38 31.33 21.62
C LYS A 760 10.67 30.77 22.21
N PHE A 761 11.46 30.06 21.41
CA PHE A 761 12.70 29.41 21.80
C PHE A 761 13.87 29.91 20.96
N PRO A 762 15.11 29.87 21.47
CA PRO A 762 16.27 30.40 20.76
C PRO A 762 16.61 29.60 19.49
N PRO A 763 17.40 30.17 18.55
CA PRO A 763 17.87 29.46 17.36
C PRO A 763 18.47 28.09 17.68
N THR A 764 18.03 27.06 16.96
CA THR A 764 18.37 25.66 17.23
C THR A 764 19.68 25.21 16.62
N TYR A 765 20.30 26.06 15.80
CA TYR A 765 21.57 25.86 15.13
C TYR A 765 22.39 27.17 15.22
N LYS A 766 23.71 27.19 15.26
CA LYS A 766 24.67 26.08 15.32
C LYS A 766 25.41 26.12 16.65
N PHE A 767 25.46 25.01 17.37
CA PHE A 767 26.17 24.88 18.64
C PHE A 767 27.53 24.20 18.50
N ASP A 768 28.45 24.50 19.41
CA ASP A 768 29.61 23.64 19.63
C ASP A 768 29.12 22.36 20.33
N PRO A 769 29.32 21.16 19.75
CA PRO A 769 28.75 19.93 20.28
C PRO A 769 29.15 19.67 21.74
N GLY A 770 28.19 19.26 22.56
CA GLY A 770 28.35 19.03 23.99
C GLY A 770 28.21 20.28 24.86
N THR A 771 27.92 21.45 24.27
CA THR A 771 27.81 22.73 24.98
C THR A 771 26.53 23.48 24.63
N LYS A 772 26.17 24.48 25.44
CA LYS A 772 25.12 25.47 25.11
C LYS A 772 25.67 26.69 24.36
N THR A 773 26.93 26.66 23.94
CA THR A 773 27.61 27.77 23.27
C THR A 773 27.41 27.67 21.76
N TYR A 774 27.00 28.78 21.12
CA TYR A 774 26.91 28.86 19.67
C TYR A 774 28.29 28.91 19.01
N ASP A 775 28.41 28.28 17.83
CA ASP A 775 29.61 28.02 17.01
C ASP A 775 30.76 29.01 17.24
N THR A 776 31.85 28.52 17.82
CA THR A 776 33.09 29.28 18.03
C THR A 776 34.19 28.88 17.05
N SER A 777 33.89 28.02 16.07
CA SER A 777 34.85 27.63 15.03
C SER A 777 35.23 28.82 14.14
N GLU A 778 36.30 28.67 13.35
CA GLU A 778 36.75 29.69 12.39
C GLU A 778 35.64 30.13 11.41
N LYS A 779 34.64 29.28 11.18
CA LYS A 779 33.51 29.59 10.29
C LYS A 779 32.48 30.51 10.93
N MET A 780 32.47 30.64 12.26
CA MET A 780 31.58 31.49 13.05
C MET A 780 30.17 31.53 12.45
N ARG A 781 29.50 30.37 12.32
CA ARG A 781 28.21 30.34 11.66
C ARG A 781 27.18 31.13 12.46
N ILE A 782 26.34 31.87 11.73
CA ILE A 782 25.26 32.67 12.31
C ILE A 782 24.21 31.71 12.88
N PRO A 783 23.77 31.89 14.15
CA PRO A 783 22.67 31.11 14.68
C PRO A 783 21.39 31.24 13.84
N ALA A 784 20.66 30.14 13.64
CA ALA A 784 19.43 30.09 12.87
C ALA A 784 18.48 29.01 13.39
N TRP A 785 17.20 29.18 13.10
CA TRP A 785 16.20 28.13 13.27
C TRP A 785 16.09 27.30 11.99
N THR A 786 16.98 26.33 11.87
CA THR A 786 17.00 25.38 10.76
C THR A 786 15.93 24.31 10.91
N ASP A 787 15.63 23.91 12.15
CA ASP A 787 14.73 22.82 12.52
C ASP A 787 13.32 23.35 12.74
N ARG A 788 12.35 22.85 11.98
CA ARG A 788 11.01 23.45 11.84
C ARG A 788 9.92 22.39 11.82
N ILE A 789 8.73 22.72 12.34
CA ILE A 789 7.53 21.88 12.26
C ILE A 789 6.36 22.72 11.74
N LEU A 790 5.92 22.40 10.52
CA LEU A 790 4.80 23.03 9.85
C LEU A 790 3.60 22.10 9.82
N SER A 791 2.40 22.68 9.81
CA SER A 791 1.15 21.93 9.78
C SER A 791 0.16 22.48 8.75
N ARG A 792 -0.70 21.61 8.22
CA ARG A 792 -1.82 22.01 7.35
C ARG A 792 -3.02 21.10 7.57
N GLY A 793 -4.19 21.70 7.68
CA GLY A 793 -5.47 21.00 7.75
C GLY A 793 -6.39 21.65 8.77
N ALA A 794 -7.65 21.88 8.40
CA ALA A 794 -8.61 22.54 9.29
C ALA A 794 -8.96 21.71 10.54
N SER A 795 -8.66 20.41 10.51
CA SER A 795 -8.91 19.50 11.64
C SER A 795 -7.72 19.36 12.58
N LEU A 796 -6.62 20.09 12.36
CA LEU A 796 -5.40 20.01 13.13
C LEU A 796 -5.14 21.35 13.84
N ARG A 797 -5.02 21.32 15.17
CA ARG A 797 -4.65 22.46 16.00
C ARG A 797 -3.32 22.16 16.68
N GLN A 798 -2.32 22.99 16.45
CA GLN A 798 -1.07 22.94 17.20
C GLN A 798 -1.31 23.49 18.63
N LEU A 799 -0.82 22.76 19.64
CA LEU A 799 -0.99 23.08 21.05
C LEU A 799 0.29 23.66 21.65
N THR A 800 1.43 23.00 21.39
CA THR A 800 2.74 23.45 21.88
C THR A 800 3.75 23.47 20.75
N TYR A 801 4.77 24.32 20.91
CA TYR A 801 5.93 24.38 20.02
C TYR A 801 7.16 24.79 20.82
N GLY A 802 8.17 23.93 20.87
CA GLY A 802 9.33 24.12 21.73
C GLY A 802 10.56 23.37 21.24
N CYS A 803 11.67 23.53 21.96
CA CYS A 803 12.90 22.79 21.72
C CYS A 803 13.45 22.19 23.01
N ALA A 804 14.18 21.08 22.90
CA ALA A 804 14.82 20.39 24.02
C ALA A 804 16.27 20.87 24.18
N GLU A 805 16.46 22.00 24.88
CA GLU A 805 17.76 22.67 25.01
C GLU A 805 18.83 21.86 25.77
N ASN A 806 18.40 20.87 26.55
CA ASN A 806 19.29 20.05 27.39
C ASN A 806 19.89 18.84 26.65
N ILE A 807 19.49 18.60 25.40
CA ILE A 807 20.14 17.59 24.55
C ILE A 807 21.28 18.27 23.81
N LEU A 808 22.52 17.91 24.17
CA LEU A 808 23.71 18.69 23.80
C LEU A 808 24.63 18.00 22.79
N PHE A 809 24.47 16.69 22.55
CA PHE A 809 25.44 15.95 21.74
C PHE A 809 25.52 16.40 20.27
N SER A 810 24.46 17.00 19.74
CA SER A 810 24.40 17.55 18.37
C SER A 810 24.78 19.04 18.34
N ASP A 811 25.22 19.53 17.17
CA ASP A 811 25.29 20.98 16.90
C ASP A 811 23.92 21.60 16.63
N HIS A 812 22.85 20.79 16.65
CA HIS A 812 21.46 21.21 16.65
C HIS A 812 20.76 20.97 18.00
N ARG A 813 19.56 21.53 18.16
CA ARG A 813 18.62 21.20 19.25
C ARG A 813 17.35 20.55 18.69
N PRO A 814 16.88 19.45 19.30
CA PRO A 814 15.62 18.82 18.91
C PRO A 814 14.45 19.79 19.08
N VAL A 815 13.55 19.81 18.09
CA VAL A 815 12.32 20.60 18.11
C VAL A 815 11.14 19.66 18.26
N TYR A 816 10.11 20.08 18.98
CA TYR A 816 8.88 19.33 19.14
C TYR A 816 7.65 20.22 19.03
N ALA A 817 6.55 19.62 18.60
CA ALA A 817 5.23 20.22 18.63
C ALA A 817 4.21 19.16 19.02
N THR A 818 3.23 19.56 19.83
CA THR A 818 2.05 18.72 20.08
C THR A 818 0.86 19.27 19.32
N PHE A 819 0.00 18.36 18.86
CA PHE A 819 -1.18 18.70 18.10
C PHE A 819 -2.40 17.99 18.66
N ARG A 820 -3.54 18.66 18.54
CA ARG A 820 -4.85 18.07 18.66
C ARG A 820 -5.47 17.92 17.29
N ALA A 821 -5.81 16.70 16.91
CA ALA A 821 -6.48 16.41 15.65
C ALA A 821 -7.92 15.93 15.90
N VAL A 822 -8.88 16.57 15.23
CA VAL A 822 -10.29 16.15 15.25
C VAL A 822 -10.49 15.13 14.13
N VAL A 823 -10.49 13.84 14.48
CA VAL A 823 -10.65 12.74 13.53
C VAL A 823 -12.09 12.26 13.47
N THR A 824 -12.49 11.82 12.29
CA THR A 824 -13.77 11.13 12.09
C THR A 824 -13.57 9.64 12.31
N VAL A 825 -14.14 9.10 13.39
CA VAL A 825 -14.11 7.68 13.71
C VAL A 825 -15.41 7.04 13.23
N LEU A 826 -15.26 5.95 12.50
CA LEU A 826 -16.35 5.03 12.18
C LEU A 826 -16.58 4.11 13.36
N ASP A 827 -17.77 4.19 13.94
CA ASP A 827 -18.25 3.17 14.88
C ASP A 827 -18.75 1.98 14.06
N GLU A 828 -17.93 0.93 13.98
CA GLU A 828 -18.30 -0.27 13.22
C GLU A 828 -19.45 -1.05 13.87
N GLN A 829 -19.69 -0.91 15.18
CA GLN A 829 -20.79 -1.56 15.87
C GLN A 829 -22.11 -0.87 15.56
N GLU A 830 -22.19 0.46 15.71
CA GLU A 830 -23.38 1.25 15.36
C GLU A 830 -23.69 1.16 13.87
N LYS A 831 -22.67 1.18 13.01
CA LYS A 831 -22.83 0.99 11.57
C LYS A 831 -23.39 -0.40 11.26
N ALA A 832 -22.91 -1.45 11.94
CA ALA A 832 -23.42 -2.80 11.76
C ALA A 832 -24.84 -2.96 12.29
N ALA A 833 -25.17 -2.37 13.45
CA ALA A 833 -26.50 -2.38 14.04
C ALA A 833 -27.51 -1.66 13.13
N LEU A 834 -27.17 -0.47 12.65
CA LEU A 834 -28.00 0.28 11.70
C LEU A 834 -28.16 -0.49 10.38
N ALA A 835 -27.08 -1.08 9.86
CA ALA A 835 -27.17 -1.91 8.66
C ALA A 835 -28.12 -3.10 8.87
N ALA A 836 -28.07 -3.76 10.03
CA ALA A 836 -28.96 -4.86 10.38
C ALA A 836 -30.43 -4.41 10.55
N GLU A 837 -30.68 -3.27 11.20
CA GLU A 837 -32.02 -2.69 11.34
C GLU A 837 -32.64 -2.38 9.96
N ILE A 838 -31.88 -1.71 9.08
CA ILE A 838 -32.33 -1.39 7.72
C ILE A 838 -32.57 -2.69 6.95
N TYR A 839 -31.67 -3.66 7.09
CA TYR A 839 -31.83 -4.96 6.45
C TYR A 839 -33.14 -5.64 6.88
N GLN A 840 -33.45 -5.68 8.18
CA GLN A 840 -34.70 -6.24 8.70
C GLN A 840 -35.95 -5.48 8.20
N LYS A 841 -35.90 -4.14 8.15
CA LYS A 841 -37.00 -3.32 7.62
C LYS A 841 -37.25 -3.55 6.14
N ILE A 842 -36.20 -3.68 5.34
CA ILE A 842 -36.36 -3.97 3.91
C ILE A 842 -36.79 -5.43 3.73
N ALA A 843 -36.22 -6.38 4.47
CA ALA A 843 -36.59 -7.79 4.41
C ALA A 843 -38.08 -8.02 4.75
N SER A 844 -38.60 -7.36 5.79
CA SER A 844 -40.03 -7.42 6.15
C SER A 844 -40.95 -6.80 5.10
N LYS A 845 -40.59 -5.65 4.50
CA LYS A 845 -41.34 -5.06 3.38
C LYS A 845 -41.35 -5.98 2.15
N LEU A 846 -40.20 -6.59 1.83
CA LEU A 846 -40.07 -7.50 0.69
C LEU A 846 -40.74 -8.86 0.90
N ALA A 847 -40.96 -9.29 2.14
CA ALA A 847 -41.60 -10.58 2.46
C ALA A 847 -43.03 -10.71 1.90
N SER A 848 -43.71 -9.58 1.66
CA SER A 848 -45.09 -9.52 1.18
C SER A 848 -45.25 -9.41 -0.35
N LEU A 849 -44.15 -9.25 -1.09
CA LEU A 849 -44.16 -8.94 -2.54
C LEU A 849 -43.77 -10.14 -3.39
N ASN A 850 -44.30 -10.24 -4.62
CA ASN A 850 -43.85 -11.25 -5.60
C ASN A 850 -42.49 -10.88 -6.23
N ASP A 851 -41.80 -11.84 -6.85
CA ASP A 851 -40.41 -11.62 -7.31
C ASP A 851 -40.29 -10.52 -8.37
N ARG A 852 -41.35 -10.26 -9.13
CA ARG A 852 -41.41 -9.17 -10.13
C ARG A 852 -41.59 -7.81 -9.47
N GLU A 853 -42.41 -7.72 -8.42
CA GLU A 853 -42.61 -6.53 -7.58
C GLU A 853 -41.38 -6.21 -6.75
N LYS A 854 -40.73 -7.23 -6.15
CA LYS A 854 -39.44 -7.09 -5.46
C LYS A 854 -38.42 -6.46 -6.41
N LEU A 855 -38.28 -6.99 -7.63
CA LEU A 855 -37.35 -6.46 -8.64
C LEU A 855 -37.67 -5.02 -9.07
N ALA A 856 -38.96 -4.67 -9.18
CA ALA A 856 -39.39 -3.31 -9.54
C ALA A 856 -39.10 -2.30 -8.42
N LEU A 857 -39.46 -2.63 -7.18
CA LEU A 857 -39.26 -1.78 -5.99
C LEU A 857 -37.77 -1.56 -5.70
N LEU A 858 -36.96 -2.59 -5.88
CA LEU A 858 -35.52 -2.57 -5.62
C LEU A 858 -34.70 -1.92 -6.74
N ASN A 859 -35.22 -1.85 -7.97
CA ASN A 859 -34.62 -1.07 -9.06
C ASN A 859 -34.85 0.44 -8.89
N ASP A 860 -35.90 0.83 -8.18
CA ASP A 860 -36.22 2.23 -7.85
C ASP A 860 -35.82 2.55 -6.39
N GLY A 861 -34.52 2.42 -6.11
CA GLY A 861 -33.95 2.58 -4.76
C GLY A 861 -34.24 3.94 -4.08
N SER A 862 -34.72 4.94 -4.83
CA SER A 862 -35.14 6.24 -4.27
C SER A 862 -36.46 6.15 -3.50
N LEU A 863 -37.45 5.42 -4.03
CA LEU A 863 -38.76 5.25 -3.40
C LEU A 863 -38.70 4.42 -2.11
N LEU A 864 -37.81 3.42 -2.08
CA LEU A 864 -37.58 2.60 -0.89
C LEU A 864 -37.05 3.42 0.28
N VAL A 865 -36.06 4.28 0.02
CA VAL A 865 -35.47 5.20 1.02
C VAL A 865 -36.55 6.15 1.57
N GLU A 866 -37.33 6.80 0.71
CA GLU A 866 -38.42 7.69 1.13
C GLU A 866 -39.50 6.97 1.96
N SER A 867 -39.80 5.70 1.63
CA SER A 867 -40.76 4.90 2.39
C SER A 867 -40.25 4.49 3.77
N LEU A 868 -38.94 4.30 3.93
CA LEU A 868 -38.31 3.94 5.21
C LEU A 868 -38.22 5.14 6.17
N GLU A 869 -38.12 6.35 5.63
CA GLU A 869 -38.14 7.59 6.41
C GLU A 869 -39.54 7.92 6.95
N LYS A 870 -40.60 7.68 6.16
CA LYS A 870 -41.99 7.90 6.59
C LYS A 870 -42.42 7.01 7.76
N ASP A 871 -41.94 5.78 7.82
CA ASP A 871 -42.24 4.83 8.91
C ASP A 871 -41.44 5.12 10.20
N GLY A 872 -40.45 6.04 10.17
CA GLY A 872 -39.51 6.29 11.27
C GLY A 872 -39.65 7.64 11.99
N SER A 873 -40.55 8.53 11.60
CA SER A 873 -40.61 9.87 12.19
C SER A 873 -41.37 9.93 13.52
N LYS A 874 -40.62 9.92 14.63
CA LYS A 874 -40.97 10.65 15.85
C LYS A 874 -39.89 11.68 16.13
N THR A 875 -39.91 12.80 15.40
CA THR A 875 -39.31 14.08 15.80
C THR A 875 -40.01 15.22 15.05
N PRO A 876 -40.12 16.42 15.66
CA PRO A 876 -41.19 17.36 15.37
C PRO A 876 -40.99 18.08 14.04
N ALA A 877 -42.10 18.26 13.33
CA ALA A 877 -42.19 19.08 12.14
C ALA A 877 -41.70 20.50 12.42
N ILE A 878 -40.55 20.86 11.85
CA ILE A 878 -40.21 22.27 11.63
C ILE A 878 -41.00 22.70 10.41
N SER A 879 -42.06 23.46 10.66
CA SER A 879 -42.86 24.15 9.65
C SER A 879 -41.96 25.10 8.85
N PRO A 880 -42.10 25.19 7.52
CA PRO A 880 -41.39 26.20 6.75
C PRO A 880 -42.00 27.57 7.06
N SER A 881 -41.28 28.40 7.83
CA SER A 881 -41.65 29.79 8.02
C SER A 881 -41.43 30.55 6.71
N ALA A 882 -42.48 31.28 6.32
CA ALA A 882 -42.48 32.17 5.19
C ALA A 882 -41.43 33.27 5.34
N ALA A 883 -40.52 33.36 4.37
CA ALA A 883 -39.80 34.59 4.06
C ALA A 883 -39.73 34.73 2.54
N SER A 884 -40.74 35.41 2.01
CA SER A 884 -40.70 36.06 0.70
C SER A 884 -39.56 37.07 0.66
N GLY A 885 -38.62 36.90 -0.26
CA GLY A 885 -37.58 37.89 -0.55
C GLY A 885 -36.82 37.49 -1.80
N HIS A 886 -37.13 38.15 -2.91
CA HIS A 886 -36.47 37.99 -4.21
C HIS A 886 -34.94 37.92 -4.10
N THR A 887 -34.33 36.81 -4.52
CA THR A 887 -33.02 36.86 -5.19
C THR A 887 -33.01 35.90 -6.38
N THR A 888 -32.81 36.49 -7.55
CA THR A 888 -32.67 35.87 -8.86
C THR A 888 -31.56 34.83 -8.86
N GLY A 889 -31.78 33.71 -9.54
CA GLY A 889 -30.79 32.67 -9.76
C GLY A 889 -29.48 33.22 -10.35
N VAL A 890 -28.45 33.27 -9.52
CA VAL A 890 -27.07 33.41 -9.99
C VAL A 890 -26.41 32.06 -9.78
N ARG A 891 -26.24 31.31 -10.87
CA ARG A 891 -25.30 30.18 -10.88
C ARG A 891 -23.94 30.73 -10.45
N LEU A 892 -23.36 30.14 -9.40
CA LEU A 892 -21.98 30.39 -9.03
C LEU A 892 -21.10 30.17 -10.27
N PRO A 893 -20.14 31.08 -10.55
CA PRO A 893 -19.22 30.88 -11.66
C PRO A 893 -18.40 29.60 -11.43
N PRO A 894 -17.91 28.96 -12.49
CA PRO A 894 -17.07 27.78 -12.37
C PRO A 894 -15.83 28.07 -11.49
N PRO A 895 -15.30 27.06 -10.77
CA PRO A 895 -14.10 27.20 -9.97
C PRO A 895 -12.96 27.81 -10.79
N SER A 896 -12.18 28.69 -10.18
CA SER A 896 -11.02 29.27 -10.84
C SER A 896 -10.06 28.19 -11.32
N SER A 897 -9.49 28.40 -12.50
CA SER A 897 -8.39 27.60 -13.03
C SER A 897 -7.08 28.37 -12.94
N ASP A 898 -5.97 27.69 -13.15
CA ASP A 898 -4.63 28.29 -13.22
C ASP A 898 -4.54 29.38 -14.31
N LEU A 899 -5.42 29.32 -15.33
CA LEU A 899 -5.50 30.27 -16.44
C LEU A 899 -6.55 31.38 -16.24
N LYS A 900 -7.52 31.19 -15.33
CA LYS A 900 -8.63 32.15 -15.14
C LYS A 900 -9.08 32.17 -13.68
N LYS A 901 -8.66 33.21 -12.95
CA LYS A 901 -9.09 33.50 -11.58
C LYS A 901 -10.30 34.42 -11.63
N TRP A 902 -11.50 33.90 -11.36
CA TRP A 902 -12.74 34.68 -11.52
C TRP A 902 -12.84 35.89 -10.56
N TRP A 903 -12.07 35.88 -9.48
CA TRP A 903 -11.98 36.99 -8.51
C TRP A 903 -11.02 38.12 -8.92
N ILE A 904 -10.23 37.94 -9.99
CA ILE A 904 -9.35 38.98 -10.54
C ILE A 904 -10.00 39.53 -11.81
N GLY A 905 -10.92 40.48 -11.66
CA GLY A 905 -11.41 41.26 -12.81
C GLY A 905 -10.32 42.20 -13.33
N ASN A 906 -10.08 42.21 -14.66
CA ASN A 906 -9.34 43.19 -15.49
C ASN A 906 -8.20 44.02 -14.84
N GLY A 907 -7.45 43.48 -13.88
CA GLY A 907 -6.29 44.14 -13.28
C GLY A 907 -6.59 45.36 -12.40
N LYS A 908 -7.76 45.47 -11.75
CA LYS A 908 -7.99 46.49 -10.71
C LYS A 908 -7.83 45.91 -9.30
N GLN A 909 -7.15 46.64 -8.41
CA GLN A 909 -7.00 46.29 -6.99
C GLN A 909 -8.37 46.07 -6.32
N VAL A 910 -8.45 45.07 -5.46
CA VAL A 910 -9.65 44.71 -4.70
C VAL A 910 -10.05 45.87 -3.80
N LYS A 911 -11.27 46.39 -3.99
CA LYS A 911 -11.87 47.40 -3.11
C LYS A 911 -12.97 46.72 -2.29
N VAL A 912 -12.71 46.49 -1.01
CA VAL A 912 -13.75 46.00 -0.08
C VAL A 912 -14.66 47.18 0.24
N ILE A 913 -15.96 47.01 0.00
CA ILE A 913 -16.98 47.98 0.38
C ILE A 913 -17.43 47.62 1.79
N ILE A 914 -17.12 48.46 2.77
CA ILE A 914 -17.56 48.30 4.15
C ILE A 914 -18.85 49.10 4.32
N HIS A 915 -19.93 48.45 4.76
CA HIS A 915 -21.24 49.08 4.99
C HIS A 915 -21.33 49.76 6.37
N VAL A 916 -20.32 50.55 6.73
CA VAL A 916 -20.26 51.26 8.02
C VAL A 916 -19.78 52.68 7.77
N ASP A 917 -20.39 53.66 8.43
CA ASP A 917 -20.04 55.07 8.31
C ASP A 917 -18.63 55.34 8.90
N PRO A 918 -17.61 55.61 8.07
CA PRO A 918 -16.23 55.78 8.52
C PRO A 918 -16.03 57.06 9.33
N SER A 919 -17.01 57.98 9.33
CA SER A 919 -16.99 59.17 10.19
C SER A 919 -17.44 58.88 11.62
N LYS A 920 -18.17 57.79 11.86
CA LYS A 920 -18.73 57.42 13.17
C LYS A 920 -18.03 56.24 13.82
N TYR A 921 -17.44 55.34 13.04
CA TYR A 921 -16.86 54.10 13.53
C TYR A 921 -15.43 53.88 13.01
N ALA A 922 -14.62 53.20 13.80
CA ALA A 922 -13.30 52.70 13.44
C ALA A 922 -13.22 51.18 13.65
N LEU A 923 -12.23 50.54 13.04
CA LEU A 923 -11.87 49.16 13.37
C LEU A 923 -11.48 49.11 14.85
N ASN A 924 -11.99 48.11 15.56
CA ASN A 924 -11.65 47.89 16.97
C ASN A 924 -10.14 47.61 17.09
N PRO A 925 -9.34 48.49 17.72
CA PRO A 925 -7.89 48.30 17.87
C PRO A 925 -7.54 47.18 18.84
N GLU A 926 -8.45 46.80 19.73
CA GLU A 926 -8.28 45.68 20.68
C GLU A 926 -8.45 44.31 20.00
N ARG A 927 -8.95 44.29 18.75
CA ARG A 927 -9.14 43.05 18.01
C ARG A 927 -7.83 42.59 17.38
N SER A 928 -7.58 41.28 17.44
CA SER A 928 -6.47 40.65 16.72
C SER A 928 -6.43 41.05 15.25
N VAL A 929 -5.24 41.36 14.74
CA VAL A 929 -4.98 41.63 13.31
C VAL A 929 -5.30 40.39 12.45
N ASN A 930 -5.39 39.21 13.05
CA ASN A 930 -5.76 37.97 12.37
C ASN A 930 -7.30 37.79 12.33
N PRO A 931 -7.96 37.95 11.16
CA PRO A 931 -9.42 37.82 11.03
C PRO A 931 -9.94 36.38 11.22
N PHE A 932 -9.06 35.40 11.46
CA PHE A 932 -9.39 34.00 11.73
C PHE A 932 -9.13 33.57 13.18
N SER A 933 -8.79 34.53 14.05
CA SER A 933 -8.76 34.35 15.51
C SER A 933 -10.15 33.93 16.01
N TYR A 934 -10.22 32.80 16.73
CA TYR A 934 -11.47 32.32 17.34
C TYR A 934 -11.77 32.98 18.70
N GLU A 935 -10.82 33.72 19.26
CA GLU A 935 -10.91 34.37 20.57
C GLU A 935 -11.76 35.66 20.49
N ASP A 936 -11.86 36.28 19.32
CA ASP A 936 -12.51 37.59 19.12
C ASP A 936 -13.97 37.50 18.62
N LYS A 937 -14.70 36.43 18.91
CA LYS A 937 -16.09 36.29 18.40
C LYS A 937 -17.10 37.18 19.12
N ASP A 938 -16.80 37.57 20.35
CA ASP A 938 -17.71 38.35 21.20
C ASP A 938 -17.42 39.86 21.17
N GLU A 939 -16.31 40.29 20.58
CA GLU A 939 -15.98 41.70 20.41
C GLU A 939 -16.49 42.28 19.08
N PRO A 940 -17.05 43.51 19.08
CA PRO A 940 -17.54 44.14 17.86
C PRO A 940 -16.38 44.45 16.90
N LEU A 941 -16.58 44.15 15.61
CA LEU A 941 -15.60 44.45 14.55
C LEU A 941 -15.34 45.97 14.39
N PHE A 942 -16.33 46.79 14.75
CA PHE A 942 -16.27 48.24 14.69
C PHE A 942 -16.64 48.84 16.04
N VAL A 943 -15.85 49.80 16.50
CA VAL A 943 -16.12 50.61 17.70
C VAL A 943 -16.42 52.05 17.30
N PRO A 944 -17.25 52.79 18.07
CA PRO A 944 -17.42 54.23 17.83
C PRO A 944 -16.07 54.93 17.87
N ARG A 945 -15.83 55.88 16.96
CA ARG A 945 -14.67 56.77 17.10
C ARG A 945 -14.90 57.64 18.33
N GLU A 946 -14.01 57.56 19.31
CA GLU A 946 -14.01 58.53 20.41
C GLU A 946 -13.74 59.92 19.85
N ILE A 947 -14.58 60.90 20.23
CA ILE A 947 -14.40 62.30 19.86
C ILE A 947 -13.40 62.89 20.84
N THR A 948 -12.12 62.84 20.51
CA THR A 948 -11.06 63.66 21.11
C THR A 948 -10.01 64.02 20.08
#